data_AF-A0A848L7H5-F1
#
_entry.id   AF-A0A848L7H5-F1
#
_cell.length_a   1.000
_cell.length_b   1.000
_cell.length_c   1.000
_cell.angle_alpha   90.00
_cell.angle_beta   90.00
_cell.angle_gamma   90.00
#
_symmetry.space_group_name_H-M   'P 1'
#
loop_
_entity.id
_entity.type
_entity.pdbx_description
1 polymer ?
#
loop_
_entity_poly.entity_id
_entity_poly.type
_entity_poly.pdbx_seq_one_letter_code
_entity_poly.pdbx_strand_id
1 'polypeptide(L)'
;MRRVLWLLPLLALAGCKKETAQGAVRLTVAYDGFRPGCVLVMARDVASGKELSEQVADERVPTSGSFLVGVLAQEDWGNTVEVEARAFERACAGTPVVRNSEQVTLTAGKVTEATLQLAATDGDKDGYVATRSGGTDCDDGDADVHPGATERCNQEDDNCNGQADQQELSLEQSCTNAQSCSGTRRCGDNGQVVCDVPNGTVGYPDADRDGHGDKKAPAESFCNGVPAGYVAGPATDCDDSSANVRPGAVERCNDVDDNCDGNVNEGIPAPGTPCMGEFQCSGQYACDTVSGNAVCNTTQQPSNWMLDEDGDGYGGGTVTRSCVSPGAGYITQAGDCREGNPFTYPGAPEICDAEDNNCDDQVEATSVCSDPRWVAQTVSAITFNWRSVVTLASGEVGVVGSNDVRARLPAGGTSFQATTQGCGSNVDRYALWVDANNGRGYMGSFGGRLDIQDPGSLNCTASQDLNREIRGLVGIRNGTNLEIHGVTPAFDLSGAGSTFIWNGASTLTYGTTPVAPLYDVHGINRNALFAVGATLAGPSPRIYRFNPSNGQWQQETLPSNVGQVRLNGVWVVNEKLAFAVGTDNTVLKWDGATWSKMAFPATHTDNLTSIVAFGASSAYATAFAGRIYRYDGQDWRVAHETTSARFNDIAGTSPANLWVVGEGGQIFHWPQWP
;
A
#
# COMPACT_ATOMS: atom_id res chain seq x y z
N MET A 1 -60.99 -105.53 10.06
CA MET A 1 -61.85 -105.63 8.86
C MET A 1 -62.85 -104.48 8.87
N ARG A 2 -62.53 -103.44 8.12
CA ARG A 2 -63.42 -102.37 7.62
C ARG A 2 -62.84 -102.06 6.24
N ARG A 3 -63.65 -102.25 5.20
CA ARG A 3 -63.28 -102.10 3.78
C ARG A 3 -63.11 -100.61 3.49
N VAL A 4 -61.99 -100.21 2.88
CA VAL A 4 -61.78 -98.85 2.39
C VAL A 4 -61.57 -98.94 0.87
N LEU A 5 -62.38 -98.13 0.20
CA LEU A 5 -62.66 -98.01 -1.22
C LEU A 5 -61.46 -97.43 -1.98
N TRP A 6 -61.28 -97.84 -3.23
CA TRP A 6 -60.38 -97.18 -4.20
C TRP A 6 -61.24 -96.46 -5.26
N LEU A 7 -61.19 -95.13 -5.26
CA LEU A 7 -61.56 -94.28 -6.41
C LEU A 7 -60.27 -94.10 -7.22
N LEU A 8 -60.11 -94.91 -8.27
CA LEU A 8 -58.93 -94.90 -9.14
C LEU A 8 -59.18 -94.06 -10.40
N PRO A 9 -58.20 -93.24 -10.83
CA PRO A 9 -58.15 -92.78 -12.21
C PRO A 9 -58.02 -94.02 -13.11
N LEU A 10 -58.87 -94.13 -14.13
CA LEU A 10 -59.05 -95.34 -14.94
C LEU A 10 -57.72 -95.86 -15.54
N LEU A 11 -57.09 -96.82 -14.86
CA LEU A 11 -56.15 -97.77 -15.42
C LEU A 11 -56.66 -99.18 -15.12
N ALA A 12 -56.95 -99.93 -16.18
CA ALA A 12 -57.21 -101.37 -16.21
C ALA A 12 -58.36 -101.91 -15.32
N LEU A 13 -59.59 -101.82 -15.85
CA LEU A 13 -60.69 -102.72 -15.45
C LEU A 13 -60.41 -104.14 -15.98
N ALA A 14 -59.66 -104.94 -15.23
CA ALA A 14 -59.54 -106.39 -15.43
C ALA A 14 -59.58 -107.09 -14.07
N GLY A 15 -60.79 -107.41 -13.61
CA GLY A 15 -60.97 -108.19 -12.38
C GLY A 15 -62.32 -108.00 -11.68
N CYS A 16 -63.44 -108.17 -12.39
CA CYS A 16 -64.75 -108.27 -11.73
C CYS A 16 -64.81 -109.53 -10.86
N LYS A 17 -65.11 -109.36 -9.57
CA LYS A 17 -65.78 -110.41 -8.78
C LYS A 17 -67.26 -110.41 -9.18
N LYS A 18 -67.72 -111.55 -9.67
CA LYS A 18 -69.12 -111.87 -9.94
C LYS A 18 -69.96 -111.68 -8.67
N GLU A 19 -71.13 -111.06 -8.84
CA GLU A 19 -72.26 -110.96 -7.91
C GLU A 19 -72.25 -109.83 -6.86
N THR A 20 -72.24 -108.57 -7.33
CA THR A 20 -73.20 -107.52 -6.91
C THR A 20 -73.38 -106.51 -8.06
N ALA A 21 -74.59 -106.43 -8.62
CA ALA A 21 -74.90 -105.67 -9.84
C ALA A 21 -75.46 -104.27 -9.53
N GLN A 22 -74.67 -103.39 -8.90
CA GLN A 22 -75.05 -101.97 -8.79
C GLN A 22 -74.67 -101.19 -10.05
N GLY A 23 -75.45 -100.17 -10.39
CA GLY A 23 -75.14 -99.23 -11.48
C GLY A 23 -74.03 -98.25 -11.06
N ALA A 24 -73.35 -97.66 -12.04
CA ALA A 24 -72.29 -96.67 -11.81
C ALA A 24 -72.57 -95.40 -12.62
N VAL A 25 -72.03 -94.25 -12.18
CA VAL A 25 -72.04 -93.01 -12.96
C VAL A 25 -70.62 -92.72 -13.46
N ARG A 26 -70.50 -92.43 -14.75
CA ARG A 26 -69.31 -91.80 -15.33
C ARG A 26 -69.59 -90.31 -15.40
N LEU A 27 -69.05 -89.57 -14.43
CA LEU A 27 -69.24 -88.13 -14.31
C LEU A 27 -68.11 -87.38 -15.04
N THR A 28 -68.47 -86.52 -15.98
CA THR A 28 -67.56 -85.53 -16.55
C THR A 28 -67.73 -84.21 -15.81
N VAL A 29 -66.68 -83.73 -15.16
CA VAL A 29 -66.67 -82.39 -14.56
C VAL A 29 -65.86 -81.49 -15.45
N ALA A 30 -66.51 -80.51 -16.05
CA ALA A 30 -65.91 -79.53 -16.94
C ALA A 30 -65.93 -78.15 -16.28
N TYR A 31 -64.90 -77.36 -16.52
CA TYR A 31 -64.81 -75.98 -16.05
C TYR A 31 -64.37 -75.05 -17.18
N ASP A 32 -64.91 -73.84 -17.14
CA ASP A 32 -64.69 -72.80 -18.14
C ASP A 32 -64.46 -71.44 -17.46
N GLY A 33 -63.58 -70.63 -18.05
CA GLY A 33 -63.26 -69.27 -17.62
C GLY A 33 -62.44 -69.09 -16.33
N PHE A 34 -62.20 -70.15 -15.55
CA PHE A 34 -61.34 -70.16 -14.36
C PHE A 34 -60.76 -71.57 -14.14
N ARG A 35 -59.54 -71.67 -13.62
CA ARG A 35 -58.90 -72.95 -13.28
C ARG A 35 -58.99 -73.20 -11.76
N PRO A 36 -59.84 -74.12 -11.29
CA PRO A 36 -59.95 -74.42 -9.86
C PRO A 36 -58.66 -74.98 -9.29
N GLY A 37 -58.17 -74.40 -8.18
CA GLY A 37 -57.14 -75.01 -7.36
C GLY A 37 -57.64 -76.27 -6.63
N CYS A 38 -58.95 -76.41 -6.44
CA CYS A 38 -59.52 -77.66 -5.95
C CYS A 38 -60.97 -77.87 -6.40
N VAL A 39 -61.33 -79.11 -6.72
CA VAL A 39 -62.73 -79.49 -7.00
C VAL A 39 -63.16 -80.61 -6.05
N LEU A 40 -64.20 -80.34 -5.26
CA LEU A 40 -64.85 -81.34 -4.42
C LEU A 40 -65.99 -81.98 -5.22
N VAL A 41 -65.89 -83.28 -5.46
CA VAL A 41 -66.93 -84.06 -6.14
C VAL A 41 -67.65 -84.91 -5.12
N MET A 42 -68.98 -84.83 -5.12
CA MET A 42 -69.85 -85.47 -4.15
C MET A 42 -70.89 -86.32 -4.89
N ALA A 43 -71.26 -87.43 -4.29
CA ALA A 43 -72.34 -88.29 -4.75
C ALA A 43 -73.21 -88.65 -3.56
N ARG A 44 -74.53 -88.45 -3.67
CA ARG A 44 -75.49 -88.63 -2.60
C ARG A 44 -76.65 -89.50 -3.05
N ASP A 45 -76.97 -90.51 -2.25
CA ASP A 45 -78.18 -91.30 -2.46
C ASP A 45 -79.42 -90.47 -2.13
N VAL A 46 -80.35 -90.33 -3.09
CA VAL A 46 -81.52 -89.46 -2.92
C VAL A 46 -82.49 -90.03 -1.88
N ALA A 47 -82.57 -91.35 -1.73
CA ALA A 47 -83.52 -91.99 -0.82
C ALA A 47 -83.06 -91.94 0.65
N SER A 48 -81.80 -92.30 0.93
CA SER A 48 -81.24 -92.38 2.29
C SER A 48 -80.48 -91.13 2.72
N GLY A 49 -80.08 -90.27 1.77
CA GLY A 49 -79.26 -89.09 2.01
C GLY A 49 -77.78 -89.38 2.33
N LYS A 50 -77.34 -90.64 2.27
CA LYS A 50 -75.93 -91.03 2.45
C LYS A 50 -75.06 -90.48 1.33
N GLU A 51 -73.84 -90.07 1.66
CA GLU A 51 -72.96 -89.36 0.74
C GLU A 51 -71.55 -89.95 0.70
N LEU A 52 -70.92 -89.83 -0.47
CA LEU A 52 -69.50 -90.01 -0.73
C LEU A 52 -68.93 -88.74 -1.34
N SER A 53 -67.73 -88.36 -0.94
CA SER A 53 -67.03 -87.19 -1.47
C SER A 53 -65.56 -87.51 -1.75
N GLU A 54 -65.01 -86.95 -2.82
CA GLU A 54 -63.60 -87.02 -3.18
C GLU A 54 -63.09 -85.62 -3.55
N GLN A 55 -61.88 -85.28 -3.10
CA GLN A 55 -61.23 -84.03 -3.45
C GLN A 55 -60.25 -84.22 -4.60
N VAL A 56 -60.42 -83.43 -5.65
CA VAL A 56 -59.48 -83.34 -6.76
C VAL A 56 -58.69 -82.04 -6.57
N ALA A 57 -57.53 -82.18 -5.93
CA ALA A 57 -56.61 -81.06 -5.69
C ALA A 57 -55.88 -80.63 -6.99
N ASP A 58 -55.34 -79.41 -6.97
CA ASP A 58 -54.73 -78.66 -8.08
C ASP A 58 -53.91 -79.51 -9.06
N GLU A 59 -52.96 -80.31 -8.56
CA GLU A 59 -52.08 -81.15 -9.41
C GLU A 59 -52.82 -82.18 -10.27
N ARG A 60 -54.05 -82.54 -9.88
CA ARG A 60 -54.91 -83.51 -10.58
C ARG A 60 -56.05 -82.85 -11.37
N VAL A 61 -56.23 -81.53 -11.23
CA VAL A 61 -57.13 -80.74 -12.07
C VAL A 61 -56.37 -80.38 -13.35
N PRO A 62 -56.81 -80.86 -14.53
CA PRO A 62 -56.12 -80.56 -15.79
C PRO A 62 -55.95 -79.06 -16.04
N THR A 63 -55.02 -78.67 -16.90
CA THR A 63 -54.86 -77.26 -17.28
C THR A 63 -55.99 -76.76 -18.21
N SER A 64 -56.81 -77.64 -18.77
CA SER A 64 -57.94 -77.26 -19.63
C SER A 64 -59.07 -78.29 -19.67
N GLY A 65 -60.32 -77.82 -19.61
CA GLY A 65 -61.47 -78.47 -20.23
C GLY A 65 -62.33 -79.32 -19.30
N SER A 66 -61.86 -80.49 -18.88
CA SER A 66 -62.65 -81.40 -18.03
C SER A 66 -61.84 -82.56 -17.48
N PHE A 67 -62.32 -83.18 -16.40
CA PHE A 67 -61.84 -84.47 -15.92
C PHE A 67 -63.00 -85.42 -15.64
N LEU A 68 -62.69 -86.72 -15.59
CA LEU A 68 -63.66 -87.79 -15.37
C LEU A 68 -63.55 -88.33 -13.94
N VAL A 69 -64.70 -88.50 -13.29
CA VAL A 69 -64.83 -89.17 -12.00
C VAL A 69 -65.78 -90.34 -12.14
N GLY A 70 -65.35 -91.53 -11.73
CA GLY A 70 -66.23 -92.69 -11.63
C GLY A 70 -66.92 -92.72 -10.28
N VAL A 71 -68.26 -92.70 -10.26
CA VAL A 71 -69.05 -92.86 -9.04
C VAL A 71 -69.63 -94.27 -9.01
N LEU A 72 -69.22 -95.06 -8.03
CA LEU A 72 -69.74 -96.41 -7.79
C LEU A 72 -70.76 -96.35 -6.66
N ALA A 73 -72.03 -96.63 -6.95
CA ALA A 73 -73.07 -96.64 -5.93
C ALA A 73 -72.84 -97.78 -4.93
N GLN A 74 -73.05 -97.51 -3.64
CA GLN A 74 -72.87 -98.51 -2.59
C GLN A 74 -74.02 -99.53 -2.57
N GLU A 75 -73.80 -100.68 -1.93
CA GLU A 75 -74.75 -101.80 -1.97
C GLU A 75 -76.14 -101.48 -1.38
N ASP A 76 -76.23 -100.45 -0.54
CA ASP A 76 -77.42 -100.01 0.16
C ASP A 76 -78.05 -98.72 -0.39
N TRP A 77 -77.57 -98.22 -1.54
CA TRP A 77 -78.13 -97.05 -2.21
C TRP A 77 -79.35 -97.40 -3.06
N GLY A 78 -80.26 -96.44 -3.22
CA GLY A 78 -81.39 -96.52 -4.13
C GLY A 78 -80.96 -96.46 -5.61
N ASN A 79 -81.94 -96.39 -6.50
CA ASN A 79 -81.69 -96.28 -7.94
C ASN A 79 -81.52 -94.85 -8.43
N THR A 80 -81.43 -93.84 -7.56
CA THR A 80 -81.24 -92.43 -7.95
C THR A 80 -80.15 -91.81 -7.08
N VAL A 81 -79.12 -91.26 -7.74
CA VAL A 81 -77.97 -90.61 -7.10
C VAL A 81 -77.85 -89.19 -7.59
N GLU A 82 -77.73 -88.24 -6.67
CA GLU A 82 -77.36 -86.86 -6.97
C GLU A 82 -75.84 -86.74 -7.00
N VAL A 83 -75.28 -86.30 -8.11
CA VAL A 83 -73.86 -85.97 -8.23
C VAL A 83 -73.70 -84.46 -8.20
N GLU A 84 -72.75 -83.95 -7.41
CA GLU A 84 -72.45 -82.52 -7.28
C GLU A 84 -70.94 -82.30 -7.42
N ALA A 85 -70.56 -81.19 -8.07
CA ALA A 85 -69.18 -80.73 -8.13
C ALA A 85 -69.11 -79.28 -7.64
N ARG A 86 -68.10 -78.97 -6.82
CA ARG A 86 -67.84 -77.63 -6.25
C ARG A 86 -66.40 -77.23 -6.50
N ALA A 87 -66.16 -76.07 -7.09
CA ALA A 87 -64.82 -75.54 -7.38
C ALA A 87 -64.39 -74.46 -6.36
N PHE A 88 -63.11 -74.43 -6.03
CA PHE A 88 -62.46 -73.51 -5.08
C PHE A 88 -61.17 -72.93 -5.68
N GLU A 89 -60.78 -71.73 -5.25
CA GLU A 89 -59.58 -70.98 -5.71
C GLU A 89 -58.28 -71.69 -5.34
N ARG A 90 -58.15 -72.12 -4.07
CA ARG A 90 -56.95 -72.79 -3.57
C ARG A 90 -57.27 -74.20 -3.04
N ALA A 91 -57.66 -74.34 -1.78
CA ALA A 91 -57.98 -75.63 -1.16
C ALA A 91 -59.49 -75.93 -1.20
N CYS A 92 -59.90 -77.21 -1.12
CA CYS A 92 -61.31 -77.62 -1.04
C CYS A 92 -61.94 -77.32 0.34
N ALA A 93 -61.86 -76.06 0.77
CA ALA A 93 -62.38 -75.57 2.04
C ALA A 93 -62.96 -74.17 1.87
N GLY A 94 -63.98 -73.82 2.67
CA GLY A 94 -64.65 -72.52 2.60
C GLY A 94 -65.83 -72.50 1.63
N THR A 95 -66.12 -71.32 1.09
CA THR A 95 -67.20 -71.12 0.10
C THR A 95 -66.68 -71.50 -1.28
N PRO A 96 -67.35 -72.40 -2.01
CA PRO A 96 -66.96 -72.69 -3.39
C PRO A 96 -67.31 -71.51 -4.29
N VAL A 97 -66.43 -71.21 -5.25
CA VAL A 97 -66.64 -70.17 -6.28
C VAL A 97 -67.85 -70.51 -7.13
N VAL A 98 -67.93 -71.77 -7.58
CA VAL A 98 -69.05 -72.28 -8.38
C VAL A 98 -69.35 -73.72 -8.00
N ARG A 99 -70.64 -74.09 -8.07
CA ARG A 99 -71.11 -75.47 -7.87
C ARG A 99 -72.21 -75.82 -8.84
N ASN A 100 -72.30 -77.10 -9.21
CA ASN A 100 -73.34 -77.64 -10.08
C ASN A 100 -73.67 -79.08 -9.67
N SER A 101 -74.93 -79.50 -9.84
CA SER A 101 -75.40 -80.83 -9.44
C SER A 101 -76.48 -81.37 -10.37
N GLU A 102 -76.53 -82.70 -10.52
CA GLU A 102 -77.50 -83.41 -11.37
C GLU A 102 -77.95 -84.73 -10.70
N GLN A 103 -79.23 -85.09 -10.82
CA GLN A 103 -79.74 -86.38 -10.37
C GLN A 103 -79.73 -87.41 -11.49
N VAL A 104 -79.11 -88.57 -11.23
CA VAL A 104 -78.88 -89.64 -12.21
C VAL A 104 -79.56 -90.92 -11.74
N THR A 105 -80.42 -91.49 -12.58
CA THR A 105 -81.06 -92.78 -12.30
C THR A 105 -80.15 -93.94 -12.75
N LEU A 106 -79.82 -94.82 -11.82
CA LEU A 106 -78.94 -95.96 -11.99
C LEU A 106 -79.70 -97.18 -12.53
N THR A 107 -79.09 -97.84 -13.51
CA THR A 107 -79.54 -99.15 -13.99
C THR A 107 -78.50 -100.21 -13.60
N ALA A 108 -78.96 -101.26 -12.92
CA ALA A 108 -78.12 -102.36 -12.45
C ALA A 108 -77.21 -102.92 -13.58
N GLY A 109 -75.91 -102.96 -13.33
CA GLY A 109 -74.90 -103.49 -14.28
C GLY A 109 -74.60 -102.60 -15.49
N LYS A 110 -75.15 -101.38 -15.57
CA LYS A 110 -74.81 -100.37 -16.60
C LYS A 110 -74.10 -99.15 -15.98
N VAL A 111 -73.33 -98.46 -16.82
CA VAL A 111 -72.74 -97.16 -16.50
C VAL A 111 -73.61 -96.08 -17.14
N THR A 112 -74.12 -95.14 -16.34
CA THR A 112 -74.84 -93.95 -16.81
C THR A 112 -73.86 -92.78 -16.91
N GLU A 113 -73.91 -91.98 -17.97
CA GLU A 113 -73.05 -90.81 -18.13
C GLU A 113 -73.76 -89.54 -17.65
N ALA A 114 -73.03 -88.64 -16.99
CA ALA A 114 -73.52 -87.33 -16.53
C ALA A 114 -72.42 -86.28 -16.70
N THR A 115 -72.79 -85.01 -16.92
CA THR A 115 -71.82 -83.92 -17.14
C THR A 115 -72.20 -82.68 -16.35
N LEU A 116 -71.29 -82.22 -15.49
CA LEU A 116 -71.44 -80.99 -14.72
C LEU A 116 -70.51 -79.92 -15.28
N GLN A 117 -71.07 -78.75 -15.59
CA GLN A 117 -70.34 -77.58 -16.06
C GLN A 117 -70.18 -76.57 -14.92
N LEU A 118 -68.95 -76.14 -14.66
CA LEU A 118 -68.57 -75.16 -13.65
C LEU A 118 -67.96 -73.93 -14.33
N ALA A 119 -68.71 -72.84 -14.46
CA ALA A 119 -68.23 -71.63 -15.11
C ALA A 119 -68.02 -70.50 -14.08
N ALA A 120 -66.82 -69.93 -14.06
CA ALA A 120 -66.47 -68.71 -13.34
C ALA A 120 -65.52 -67.88 -14.24
N THR A 121 -65.26 -66.63 -13.90
CA THR A 121 -64.35 -65.77 -14.68
C THR A 121 -63.22 -65.32 -13.77
N ASP A 122 -62.00 -65.67 -14.17
CA ASP A 122 -60.73 -65.23 -13.60
C ASP A 122 -60.07 -64.36 -14.69
N GLY A 123 -60.15 -63.05 -14.48
CA GLY A 123 -59.91 -62.04 -15.52
C GLY A 123 -58.44 -61.88 -15.89
N ASP A 124 -57.56 -61.92 -14.90
CA ASP A 124 -56.11 -61.77 -15.03
C ASP A 124 -55.33 -63.09 -14.98
N LYS A 125 -56.01 -64.20 -14.59
CA LYS A 125 -55.51 -65.58 -14.59
C LYS A 125 -54.53 -65.88 -13.46
N ASP A 126 -54.66 -65.22 -12.33
CA ASP A 126 -53.83 -65.47 -11.14
C ASP A 126 -54.34 -66.67 -10.27
N GLY A 127 -55.52 -67.18 -10.60
CA GLY A 127 -56.16 -68.32 -9.92
C GLY A 127 -57.09 -67.92 -8.78
N TYR A 128 -57.40 -66.64 -8.62
CA TYR A 128 -58.52 -66.14 -7.85
C TYR A 128 -59.61 -65.62 -8.79
N VAL A 129 -60.80 -65.43 -8.25
CA VAL A 129 -61.97 -64.99 -8.99
C VAL A 129 -62.52 -63.76 -8.30
N ALA A 130 -62.97 -62.79 -9.08
CA ALA A 130 -63.58 -61.57 -8.55
C ALA A 130 -64.59 -61.85 -7.41
N THR A 131 -64.48 -61.09 -6.33
CA THR A 131 -65.40 -61.09 -5.18
C THR A 131 -66.88 -60.98 -5.60
N ARG A 132 -67.18 -60.15 -6.61
CA ARG A 132 -68.53 -59.99 -7.18
C ARG A 132 -69.09 -61.26 -7.84
N SER A 133 -68.21 -62.16 -8.27
CA SER A 133 -68.53 -63.44 -8.91
C SER A 133 -68.48 -64.62 -7.93
N GLY A 134 -68.28 -64.35 -6.63
CA GLY A 134 -68.26 -65.35 -5.57
C GLY A 134 -66.88 -65.88 -5.19
N GLY A 135 -65.80 -65.35 -5.78
CA GLY A 135 -64.42 -65.61 -5.35
C GLY A 135 -63.92 -64.63 -4.30
N THR A 136 -62.60 -64.49 -4.16
CA THR A 136 -61.95 -63.67 -3.12
C THR A 136 -61.10 -62.53 -3.66
N ASP A 137 -60.99 -62.36 -4.98
CA ASP A 137 -60.20 -61.31 -5.60
C ASP A 137 -60.90 -59.93 -5.58
N CYS A 138 -60.19 -58.92 -5.06
CA CYS A 138 -60.66 -57.55 -5.00
C CYS A 138 -60.39 -56.74 -6.28
N ASP A 139 -59.44 -57.15 -7.13
CA ASP A 139 -59.21 -56.59 -8.46
C ASP A 139 -58.79 -57.66 -9.49
N ASP A 140 -59.81 -58.35 -10.02
CA ASP A 140 -59.74 -59.42 -11.06
C ASP A 140 -59.21 -58.96 -12.43
N GLY A 141 -58.58 -57.79 -12.50
CA GLY A 141 -57.86 -57.27 -13.66
C GLY A 141 -56.34 -57.11 -13.43
N ASP A 142 -55.84 -57.34 -12.22
CA ASP A 142 -54.43 -57.23 -11.85
C ASP A 142 -53.96 -58.47 -11.07
N ALA A 143 -53.14 -59.30 -11.73
CA ALA A 143 -52.62 -60.54 -11.17
C ALA A 143 -51.67 -60.36 -9.96
N ASP A 144 -51.25 -59.13 -9.63
CA ASP A 144 -50.51 -58.81 -8.41
C ASP A 144 -51.44 -58.50 -7.22
N VAL A 145 -52.74 -58.29 -7.46
CA VAL A 145 -53.76 -57.94 -6.46
C VAL A 145 -54.64 -59.15 -6.19
N HIS A 146 -54.36 -59.87 -5.10
CA HIS A 146 -55.12 -61.04 -4.72
C HIS A 146 -54.97 -61.39 -3.24
N PRO A 147 -55.87 -62.19 -2.66
CA PRO A 147 -55.75 -62.66 -1.29
C PRO A 147 -54.39 -63.27 -0.96
N GLY A 148 -53.70 -62.63 -0.02
CA GLY A 148 -52.37 -63.04 0.44
C GLY A 148 -51.21 -62.59 -0.45
N ALA A 149 -51.39 -61.65 -1.37
CA ALA A 149 -50.29 -60.96 -2.06
C ALA A 149 -49.41 -60.18 -1.06
N THR A 150 -48.25 -59.71 -1.51
CA THR A 150 -47.37 -58.85 -0.69
C THR A 150 -47.73 -57.40 -0.91
N GLU A 151 -48.09 -56.71 0.16
CA GLU A 151 -48.44 -55.28 0.13
C GLU A 151 -47.29 -54.41 -0.42
N ARG A 152 -47.62 -53.57 -1.39
CA ARG A 152 -46.76 -52.58 -2.02
C ARG A 152 -47.23 -51.18 -1.62
N CYS A 153 -46.37 -50.19 -1.87
CA CYS A 153 -46.67 -48.79 -1.55
C CYS A 153 -47.33 -48.12 -2.77
N ASN A 154 -48.53 -48.58 -3.17
CA ASN A 154 -49.27 -48.17 -4.38
C ASN A 154 -50.68 -47.63 -4.10
N GLN A 155 -51.11 -47.57 -2.83
CA GLN A 155 -52.45 -47.16 -2.38
C GLN A 155 -53.56 -48.15 -2.79
N GLU A 156 -53.18 -49.37 -3.15
CA GLU A 156 -54.08 -50.46 -3.49
C GLU A 156 -53.93 -51.56 -2.43
N ASP A 157 -55.05 -52.15 -2.01
CA ASP A 157 -55.06 -53.27 -1.08
C ASP A 157 -54.67 -54.54 -1.85
N ASP A 158 -53.37 -54.69 -2.12
CA ASP A 158 -52.84 -55.76 -2.98
C ASP A 158 -53.22 -57.14 -2.45
N ASN A 159 -53.29 -57.29 -1.13
CA ASN A 159 -53.54 -58.59 -0.51
C ASN A 159 -55.02 -58.85 -0.16
N CYS A 160 -55.91 -57.95 -0.56
CA CYS A 160 -57.36 -57.97 -0.36
C CYS A 160 -57.80 -58.21 1.10
N ASN A 161 -57.04 -57.71 2.09
CA ASN A 161 -57.32 -57.92 3.51
C ASN A 161 -58.14 -56.76 4.14
N GLY A 162 -58.36 -55.68 3.41
CA GLY A 162 -59.08 -54.48 3.83
C GLY A 162 -58.26 -53.45 4.62
N GLN A 163 -56.93 -53.59 4.69
CA GLN A 163 -56.03 -52.61 5.28
C GLN A 163 -55.50 -51.66 4.21
N ALA A 164 -55.16 -50.43 4.62
CA ALA A 164 -54.47 -49.49 3.75
C ALA A 164 -52.96 -49.58 3.99
N ASP A 165 -52.16 -49.30 2.97
CA ASP A 165 -50.68 -49.34 2.99
C ASP A 165 -50.11 -48.60 4.20
N GLN A 166 -50.72 -47.48 4.57
CA GLN A 166 -50.29 -46.63 5.70
C GLN A 166 -50.16 -47.43 7.00
N GLN A 167 -51.15 -48.29 7.26
CA GLN A 167 -51.21 -49.09 8.47
C GLN A 167 -50.36 -50.36 8.34
N GLU A 168 -50.42 -51.04 7.20
CA GLU A 168 -49.75 -52.32 6.99
C GLU A 168 -48.22 -52.15 6.82
N LEU A 169 -47.77 -51.13 6.09
CA LEU A 169 -46.34 -50.84 5.85
C LEU A 169 -45.69 -49.98 6.93
N SER A 170 -46.45 -49.60 7.97
CA SER A 170 -46.00 -48.72 9.06
C SER A 170 -45.38 -47.42 8.54
N LEU A 171 -46.04 -46.78 7.57
CA LEU A 171 -45.62 -45.48 7.05
C LEU A 171 -45.70 -44.41 8.16
N GLU A 172 -44.96 -43.32 7.99
CA GLU A 172 -44.81 -42.23 8.97
C GLU A 172 -44.14 -42.60 10.32
N GLN A 173 -43.76 -43.86 10.52
CA GLN A 173 -42.95 -44.26 11.68
C GLN A 173 -41.49 -43.83 11.53
N SER A 174 -40.81 -43.63 12.65
CA SER A 174 -39.38 -43.28 12.69
C SER A 174 -38.51 -44.40 12.12
N CYS A 175 -37.51 -44.03 11.33
CA CYS A 175 -36.49 -44.94 10.80
C CYS A 175 -35.10 -44.32 10.89
N THR A 176 -34.07 -45.14 10.72
CA THR A 176 -32.67 -44.72 10.62
C THR A 176 -32.02 -45.38 9.42
N ASN A 177 -31.29 -44.60 8.61
CA ASN A 177 -30.50 -45.14 7.50
C ASN A 177 -29.13 -45.67 8.00
N ALA A 178 -28.33 -46.21 7.07
CA ALA A 178 -27.00 -46.75 7.36
C ALA A 178 -26.01 -45.70 7.94
N GLN A 179 -26.25 -44.41 7.69
CA GLN A 179 -25.48 -43.28 8.20
C GLN A 179 -25.99 -42.74 9.55
N SER A 180 -26.86 -43.49 10.25
CA SER A 180 -27.46 -43.10 11.54
C SER A 180 -28.28 -41.81 11.51
N CYS A 181 -28.74 -41.38 10.34
CA CYS A 181 -29.62 -40.23 10.20
C CYS A 181 -31.04 -40.67 10.49
N SER A 182 -31.71 -39.98 11.43
CA SER A 182 -33.10 -40.24 11.77
C SER A 182 -34.03 -39.60 10.73
N GLY A 183 -35.03 -40.36 10.29
CA GLY A 183 -35.98 -39.97 9.27
C GLY A 183 -37.35 -40.62 9.49
N THR A 184 -38.22 -40.51 8.48
CA THR A 184 -39.57 -41.10 8.49
C THR A 184 -39.75 -42.06 7.33
N ARG A 185 -40.43 -43.19 7.57
CA ARG A 185 -40.78 -44.18 6.53
C ARG A 185 -41.77 -43.55 5.55
N ARG A 186 -41.44 -43.57 4.25
CA ARG A 186 -42.28 -43.06 3.15
C ARG A 186 -42.25 -44.04 1.97
N CYS A 187 -43.24 -43.93 1.09
CA CYS A 187 -43.17 -44.60 -0.22
C CYS A 187 -42.04 -43.98 -1.04
N GLY A 188 -41.14 -44.82 -1.55
CA GLY A 188 -40.15 -44.43 -2.55
C GLY A 188 -40.71 -44.64 -3.97
N ASP A 189 -40.02 -44.07 -4.95
CA ASP A 189 -40.45 -44.07 -6.36
C ASP A 189 -40.61 -45.47 -6.99
N ASN A 190 -40.05 -46.50 -6.35
CA ASN A 190 -40.08 -47.89 -6.82
C ASN A 190 -41.15 -48.75 -6.12
N GLY A 191 -42.11 -48.13 -5.41
CA GLY A 191 -43.17 -48.84 -4.67
C GLY A 191 -42.70 -49.52 -3.38
N GLN A 192 -41.45 -49.27 -2.93
CA GLN A 192 -40.89 -49.79 -1.68
C GLN A 192 -40.88 -48.72 -0.58
N VAL A 193 -40.88 -49.16 0.68
CA VAL A 193 -40.73 -48.27 1.83
C VAL A 193 -39.28 -47.80 1.96
N VAL A 194 -39.05 -46.49 1.87
CA VAL A 194 -37.75 -45.84 2.07
C VAL A 194 -37.72 -45.01 3.34
N CYS A 195 -36.52 -44.77 3.89
CA CYS A 195 -36.33 -43.85 5.00
C CYS A 195 -35.95 -42.47 4.48
N ASP A 196 -36.88 -41.52 4.54
CA ASP A 196 -36.67 -40.14 4.12
C ASP A 196 -35.88 -39.38 5.21
N VAL A 197 -34.63 -39.02 4.92
CA VAL A 197 -33.67 -38.39 5.85
C VAL A 197 -33.12 -37.07 5.28
N PRO A 198 -32.75 -36.09 6.11
CA PRO A 198 -32.09 -34.86 5.66
C PRO A 198 -30.70 -35.13 5.03
N ASN A 199 -30.30 -34.30 4.07
CA ASN A 199 -28.94 -34.35 3.52
C ASN A 199 -27.91 -33.98 4.61
N GLY A 200 -26.95 -34.87 4.86
CA GLY A 200 -25.85 -34.61 5.81
C GLY A 200 -24.95 -33.46 5.35
N THR A 201 -24.39 -32.73 6.32
CA THR A 201 -23.36 -31.71 6.07
C THR A 201 -22.01 -32.40 5.89
N VAL A 202 -21.30 -32.07 4.82
CA VAL A 202 -19.95 -32.58 4.58
C VAL A 202 -18.95 -31.78 5.40
N GLY A 203 -18.06 -32.47 6.12
CA GLY A 203 -16.95 -31.89 6.85
C GLY A 203 -15.61 -32.52 6.46
N TYR A 204 -14.55 -31.76 6.68
CA TYR A 204 -13.15 -32.16 6.49
C TYR A 204 -12.40 -31.99 7.81
N PRO A 205 -11.41 -32.85 8.12
CA PRO A 205 -10.55 -32.66 9.29
C PRO A 205 -9.94 -31.26 9.30
N ASP A 206 -9.84 -30.68 10.50
CA ASP A 206 -9.21 -29.39 10.78
C ASP A 206 -8.34 -29.57 12.04
N ALA A 207 -7.12 -30.10 11.84
CA ALA A 207 -6.27 -30.54 12.94
C ALA A 207 -5.57 -29.39 13.67
N ASP A 208 -5.23 -28.30 12.97
CA ASP A 208 -4.62 -27.10 13.56
C ASP A 208 -5.62 -26.04 14.03
N ARG A 209 -6.90 -26.20 13.66
CA ARG A 209 -8.05 -25.40 14.11
C ARG A 209 -8.06 -23.98 13.57
N ASP A 210 -7.61 -23.77 12.34
CA ASP A 210 -7.65 -22.47 11.69
C ASP A 210 -8.96 -22.20 10.91
N GLY A 211 -9.84 -23.20 10.83
CA GLY A 211 -11.13 -23.11 10.17
C GLY A 211 -11.11 -23.46 8.68
N HIS A 212 -9.99 -23.98 8.16
CA HIS A 212 -9.91 -24.61 6.85
C HIS A 212 -9.73 -26.11 7.01
N GLY A 213 -10.26 -26.86 6.03
CA GLY A 213 -10.26 -28.32 6.09
C GLY A 213 -9.19 -28.92 5.19
N ASP A 214 -8.54 -30.01 5.64
CA ASP A 214 -7.46 -30.71 4.94
C ASP A 214 -7.85 -31.07 3.49
N LYS A 215 -7.19 -30.42 2.53
CA LYS A 215 -7.34 -30.67 1.08
C LYS A 215 -6.94 -32.08 0.66
N LYS A 216 -6.14 -32.78 1.46
CA LYS A 216 -5.65 -34.15 1.21
C LYS A 216 -6.57 -35.22 1.80
N ALA A 217 -7.45 -34.86 2.74
CA ALA A 217 -8.37 -35.78 3.39
C ALA A 217 -9.65 -36.03 2.57
N PRO A 218 -10.21 -37.26 2.60
CA PRO A 218 -11.51 -37.52 2.03
C PRO A 218 -12.63 -36.81 2.82
N ALA A 219 -13.69 -36.44 2.11
CA ALA A 219 -14.90 -35.85 2.69
C ALA A 219 -15.66 -36.84 3.59
N GLU A 220 -16.10 -36.37 4.77
CA GLU A 220 -16.97 -37.14 5.68
C GLU A 220 -18.33 -36.46 5.86
N SER A 221 -19.42 -37.24 5.92
CA SER A 221 -20.80 -36.72 6.02
C SER A 221 -21.35 -36.84 7.44
N PHE A 222 -21.89 -35.74 7.97
CA PHE A 222 -22.45 -35.65 9.32
C PHE A 222 -23.91 -35.13 9.30
N CYS A 223 -24.82 -35.87 9.92
CA CYS A 223 -26.25 -35.49 9.99
C CYS A 223 -26.60 -34.59 11.20
N ASN A 224 -25.73 -34.49 12.22
CA ASN A 224 -25.97 -33.74 13.45
C ASN A 224 -24.93 -32.63 13.68
N GLY A 225 -24.62 -31.87 12.61
CA GLY A 225 -23.56 -30.88 12.61
C GLY A 225 -22.16 -31.49 12.51
N VAL A 226 -21.20 -30.69 12.04
CA VAL A 226 -19.79 -31.10 11.93
C VAL A 226 -19.17 -31.11 13.34
N PRO A 227 -18.57 -32.23 13.80
CA PRO A 227 -18.01 -32.34 15.14
C PRO A 227 -16.73 -31.51 15.31
N ALA A 228 -16.33 -31.26 16.56
CA ALA A 228 -15.06 -30.58 16.84
C ALA A 228 -13.87 -31.37 16.28
N GLY A 229 -12.96 -30.68 15.58
CA GLY A 229 -11.87 -31.29 14.82
C GLY A 229 -12.17 -31.48 13.33
N TYR A 230 -13.35 -31.06 12.88
CA TYR A 230 -13.71 -30.96 11.46
C TYR A 230 -14.31 -29.57 11.18
N VAL A 231 -14.23 -29.12 9.92
CA VAL A 231 -14.89 -27.89 9.44
C VAL A 231 -15.78 -28.17 8.23
N ALA A 232 -16.90 -27.44 8.13
CA ALA A 232 -17.83 -27.53 7.02
C ALA A 232 -17.39 -26.63 5.86
N GLY A 233 -17.43 -27.13 4.62
CA GLY A 233 -17.01 -26.38 3.44
C GLY A 233 -16.02 -27.16 2.58
N PRO A 234 -15.45 -26.57 1.52
CA PRO A 234 -14.49 -27.28 0.67
C PRO A 234 -13.14 -27.49 1.37
N ALA A 235 -12.50 -28.63 1.06
CA ALA A 235 -11.15 -28.98 1.46
C ALA A 235 -10.14 -28.02 0.81
N THR A 236 -9.69 -27.02 1.54
CA THR A 236 -8.92 -25.90 0.98
C THR A 236 -7.55 -25.73 1.63
N ASP A 237 -7.31 -26.37 2.77
CA ASP A 237 -6.04 -26.30 3.49
C ASP A 237 -4.99 -27.22 2.86
N CYS A 238 -3.84 -26.66 2.47
CA CYS A 238 -2.72 -27.40 1.89
C CYS A 238 -1.78 -28.01 2.95
N ASP A 239 -1.82 -27.58 4.21
CA ASP A 239 -1.11 -28.14 5.36
C ASP A 239 -1.91 -27.99 6.68
N ASP A 240 -2.85 -28.91 6.88
CA ASP A 240 -3.74 -29.03 8.06
C ASP A 240 -3.03 -29.21 9.43
N SER A 241 -1.69 -29.21 9.44
CA SER A 241 -0.88 -29.27 10.66
C SER A 241 -0.37 -27.90 11.13
N SER A 242 -0.57 -26.85 10.34
CA SER A 242 -0.01 -25.52 10.56
C SER A 242 -1.03 -24.43 10.28
N ALA A 243 -1.57 -23.85 11.36
CA ALA A 243 -2.55 -22.74 11.30
C ALA A 243 -2.02 -21.44 10.66
N ASN A 244 -0.79 -21.42 10.12
CA ASN A 244 -0.25 -20.33 9.31
C ASN A 244 -0.33 -20.60 7.80
N VAL A 245 -0.65 -21.84 7.40
CA VAL A 245 -0.69 -22.30 6.00
C VAL A 245 -2.15 -22.58 5.66
N ARG A 246 -2.83 -21.61 5.04
CA ARG A 246 -4.25 -21.70 4.72
C ARG A 246 -4.65 -20.72 3.63
N PRO A 247 -5.77 -20.96 2.92
CA PRO A 247 -6.31 -20.04 1.94
C PRO A 247 -6.33 -18.57 2.39
N GLY A 248 -5.59 -17.73 1.67
CA GLY A 248 -5.53 -16.29 1.93
C GLY A 248 -4.67 -15.87 3.14
N ALA A 249 -3.81 -16.75 3.65
CA ALA A 249 -2.73 -16.34 4.55
C ALA A 249 -1.77 -15.34 3.87
N VAL A 250 -0.96 -14.66 4.66
CA VAL A 250 0.11 -13.79 4.13
C VAL A 250 1.36 -14.63 3.98
N GLU A 251 1.92 -14.64 2.78
CA GLU A 251 3.19 -15.31 2.47
C GLU A 251 4.32 -14.87 3.42
N ARG A 252 5.13 -15.84 3.82
CA ARG A 252 6.35 -15.65 4.58
C ARG A 252 7.53 -16.15 3.76
N CYS A 253 8.71 -15.62 4.05
CA CYS A 253 9.96 -16.03 3.42
C CYS A 253 10.44 -17.36 4.02
N ASN A 254 9.66 -18.43 3.85
CA ASN A 254 9.86 -19.76 4.46
C ASN A 254 9.85 -20.92 3.45
N ASP A 255 9.73 -20.63 2.14
CA ASP A 255 9.63 -21.62 1.06
C ASP A 255 8.40 -22.54 1.18
N VAL A 256 7.34 -22.05 1.81
CA VAL A 256 6.02 -22.70 1.91
C VAL A 256 5.01 -21.84 1.15
N ASP A 257 4.08 -22.48 0.44
CA ASP A 257 2.88 -21.83 -0.10
C ASP A 257 1.93 -21.59 1.08
N ASP A 258 2.12 -20.49 1.81
CA ASP A 258 1.38 -20.22 3.04
C ASP A 258 -0.09 -19.94 2.73
N ASN A 259 -0.42 -19.40 1.56
CA ASN A 259 -1.79 -19.02 1.22
C ASN A 259 -2.56 -20.05 0.37
N CYS A 260 -1.93 -21.20 0.08
CA CYS A 260 -2.46 -22.32 -0.68
C CYS A 260 -2.94 -21.96 -2.11
N ASP A 261 -2.35 -20.95 -2.75
CA ASP A 261 -2.70 -20.52 -4.11
C ASP A 261 -1.91 -21.23 -5.23
N GLY A 262 -0.89 -22.00 -4.85
CA GLY A 262 -0.02 -22.77 -5.74
C GLY A 262 1.27 -22.05 -6.14
N ASN A 263 1.50 -20.83 -5.67
CA ASN A 263 2.78 -20.13 -5.76
C ASN A 263 3.46 -20.14 -4.39
N VAL A 264 4.79 -20.01 -4.38
CA VAL A 264 5.58 -19.99 -3.14
C VAL A 264 6.23 -18.63 -3.02
N ASN A 265 6.07 -17.97 -1.87
CA ASN A 265 6.66 -16.68 -1.54
C ASN A 265 6.26 -15.54 -2.51
N GLU A 266 5.09 -15.58 -3.15
CA GLU A 266 4.70 -14.55 -4.10
C GLU A 266 4.48 -13.19 -3.43
N GLY A 267 4.84 -12.12 -4.14
CA GLY A 267 4.86 -10.77 -3.58
C GLY A 267 6.04 -10.49 -2.62
N ILE A 268 6.87 -11.49 -2.31
CA ILE A 268 8.11 -11.32 -1.53
C ILE A 268 9.32 -11.20 -2.47
N PRO A 269 10.20 -10.20 -2.30
CA PRO A 269 11.43 -10.10 -3.07
C PRO A 269 12.34 -11.32 -2.84
N ALA A 270 12.83 -11.93 -3.92
CA ALA A 270 13.71 -13.10 -3.85
C ALA A 270 15.02 -12.78 -3.10
N PRO A 271 15.53 -13.69 -2.25
CA PRO A 271 16.83 -13.53 -1.61
C PRO A 271 17.95 -13.19 -2.62
N GLY A 272 18.79 -12.22 -2.27
CA GLY A 272 19.85 -11.72 -3.15
C GLY A 272 19.44 -10.58 -4.09
N THR A 273 18.15 -10.26 -4.18
CA THR A 273 17.66 -9.09 -4.95
C THR A 273 18.19 -7.79 -4.34
N PRO A 274 18.77 -6.87 -5.13
CA PRO A 274 19.26 -5.60 -4.62
C PRO A 274 18.16 -4.77 -3.95
N CYS A 275 18.48 -4.15 -2.83
CA CYS A 275 17.59 -3.28 -2.08
C CYS A 275 18.32 -2.06 -1.52
N MET A 276 17.55 -1.05 -1.12
CA MET A 276 18.04 0.14 -0.43
C MET A 276 17.46 0.16 0.98
N GLY A 277 18.32 0.08 1.99
CA GLY A 277 17.93 0.15 3.39
C GLY A 277 17.57 1.57 3.85
N GLU A 278 17.21 1.70 5.12
CA GLU A 278 16.69 2.91 5.77
C GLU A 278 17.56 4.16 5.56
N PHE A 279 18.90 4.02 5.55
CA PHE A 279 19.86 5.12 5.38
C PHE A 279 20.45 5.21 3.97
N GLN A 280 19.69 4.79 2.95
CA GLN A 280 20.17 4.66 1.57
C GLN A 280 21.42 3.77 1.44
N CYS A 281 21.54 2.79 2.34
CA CYS A 281 22.60 1.80 2.29
C CYS A 281 22.19 0.70 1.32
N SER A 282 23.05 0.41 0.35
CA SER A 282 22.82 -0.70 -0.55
C SER A 282 22.89 -2.02 0.21
N GLY A 283 21.99 -2.93 -0.14
CA GLY A 283 21.88 -4.24 0.47
C GLY A 283 21.27 -5.25 -0.47
N GLN A 284 21.00 -6.42 0.06
CA GLN A 284 20.25 -7.46 -0.61
C GLN A 284 19.13 -7.95 0.29
N TYR A 285 17.97 -8.25 -0.29
CA TYR A 285 16.90 -8.90 0.46
C TYR A 285 17.37 -10.26 0.96
N ALA A 286 17.08 -10.56 2.21
CA ALA A 286 17.30 -11.85 2.86
C ALA A 286 16.08 -12.19 3.71
N CYS A 287 15.77 -13.48 3.86
CA CYS A 287 14.72 -13.92 4.77
C CYS A 287 15.20 -13.73 6.22
N ASP A 288 14.46 -12.97 7.00
CA ASP A 288 14.65 -12.96 8.45
C ASP A 288 14.05 -14.24 9.04
N THR A 289 14.91 -15.10 9.58
CA THR A 289 14.52 -16.37 10.20
C THR A 289 13.65 -16.21 11.45
N VAL A 290 13.59 -15.01 12.04
CA VAL A 290 12.78 -14.75 13.24
C VAL A 290 11.39 -14.23 12.87
N SER A 291 11.29 -13.18 12.06
CA SER A 291 10.00 -12.61 11.67
C SER A 291 9.34 -13.31 10.48
N GLY A 292 10.10 -14.07 9.68
CA GLY A 292 9.63 -14.64 8.43
C GLY A 292 9.48 -13.61 7.30
N ASN A 293 9.89 -12.36 7.50
CA ASN A 293 9.79 -11.31 6.49
C ASN A 293 11.07 -11.23 5.64
N ALA A 294 10.94 -10.79 4.39
CA ALA A 294 12.09 -10.34 3.62
C ALA A 294 12.59 -9.00 4.16
N VAL A 295 13.82 -8.97 4.65
CA VAL A 295 14.48 -7.77 5.17
C VAL A 295 15.63 -7.37 4.26
N CYS A 296 15.82 -6.05 4.08
CA CYS A 296 16.98 -5.55 3.34
C CYS A 296 18.23 -5.64 4.23
N ASN A 297 19.06 -6.66 3.99
CA ASN A 297 20.31 -6.84 4.72
C ASN A 297 21.39 -5.95 4.09
N THR A 298 21.81 -4.92 4.84
CA THR A 298 22.83 -3.97 4.40
C THR A 298 24.17 -4.34 5.01
N THR A 299 25.23 -4.39 4.19
CA THR A 299 26.59 -4.68 4.64
C THR A 299 27.39 -3.43 4.98
N GLN A 300 26.86 -2.25 4.61
CA GLN A 300 27.48 -0.96 4.84
C GLN A 300 26.85 -0.26 6.05
N GLN A 301 27.70 0.25 6.94
CA GLN A 301 27.26 1.15 8.00
C GLN A 301 27.13 2.58 7.45
N PRO A 302 26.05 3.31 7.75
CA PRO A 302 25.91 4.70 7.31
C PRO A 302 26.96 5.58 7.97
N SER A 303 27.50 6.51 7.19
CA SER A 303 28.40 7.55 7.70
C SER A 303 27.59 8.69 8.32
N ASN A 304 28.22 9.43 9.23
CA ASN A 304 27.69 10.67 9.75
C ASN A 304 28.11 11.80 8.80
N TRP A 305 27.13 12.53 8.29
CA TRP A 305 27.34 13.69 7.43
C TRP A 305 26.87 14.94 8.17
N MET A 306 27.66 16.00 8.07
CA MET A 306 27.36 17.33 8.61
C MET A 306 27.49 18.36 7.50
N LEU A 307 26.73 19.45 7.62
CA LEU A 307 26.80 20.56 6.67
C LEU A 307 28.01 21.42 7.01
N ASP A 308 28.85 21.67 6.02
CA ASP A 308 29.89 22.70 6.02
C ASP A 308 29.26 23.98 5.44
N GLU A 309 28.77 24.87 6.33
CA GLU A 309 28.00 26.05 5.95
C GLU A 309 28.90 27.20 5.45
N ASP A 310 30.11 27.33 5.96
CA ASP A 310 31.04 28.42 5.62
C ASP A 310 32.21 27.99 4.70
N GLY A 311 32.40 26.69 4.48
CA GLY A 311 33.33 26.14 3.49
C GLY A 311 34.75 25.96 3.99
N ASP A 312 34.98 25.87 5.30
CA ASP A 312 36.31 25.66 5.86
C ASP A 312 36.79 24.19 5.89
N GLY A 313 35.89 23.25 5.56
CA GLY A 313 36.17 21.82 5.50
C GLY A 313 35.85 21.05 6.79
N TYR A 314 35.20 21.68 7.77
CA TYR A 314 34.65 21.05 8.96
C TYR A 314 33.13 21.25 9.02
N GLY A 315 32.40 20.19 9.38
CA GLY A 315 30.95 20.24 9.51
C GLY A 315 30.54 20.28 10.98
N GLY A 316 29.51 21.08 11.27
CA GLY A 316 28.91 21.21 12.60
C GLY A 316 27.46 20.74 12.67
N GLY A 317 26.79 21.10 13.77
CA GLY A 317 25.33 21.07 13.86
C GLY A 317 24.69 19.68 13.82
N THR A 318 23.64 19.54 12.99
CA THR A 318 22.78 18.34 12.98
C THR A 318 23.39 17.22 12.14
N VAL A 319 23.69 16.09 12.78
CA VAL A 319 24.21 14.89 12.11
C VAL A 319 23.15 14.21 11.25
N THR A 320 23.44 14.04 9.96
CA THR A 320 22.63 13.26 9.01
C THR A 320 23.31 11.92 8.74
N ARG A 321 22.65 10.81 9.08
CA ARG A 321 23.19 9.46 8.82
C ARG A 321 22.81 9.00 7.42
N SER A 322 23.80 8.68 6.59
CA SER A 322 23.55 8.14 5.24
C SER A 322 24.76 7.38 4.70
N CYS A 323 24.50 6.37 3.87
CA CYS A 323 25.54 5.68 3.10
C CYS A 323 25.98 6.46 1.85
N VAL A 324 25.20 7.46 1.44
CA VAL A 324 25.52 8.37 0.32
C VAL A 324 25.51 9.82 0.82
N SER A 325 26.24 10.71 0.16
CA SER A 325 26.23 12.14 0.53
C SER A 325 24.80 12.71 0.43
N PRO A 326 24.28 13.37 1.48
CA PRO A 326 22.96 14.00 1.45
C PRO A 326 22.81 15.14 0.43
N GLY A 327 23.93 15.71 -0.04
CA GLY A 327 23.92 16.80 -1.02
C GLY A 327 25.20 17.63 -0.99
N ALA A 328 25.25 18.65 -1.84
CA ALA A 328 26.38 19.58 -1.89
C ALA A 328 26.54 20.33 -0.55
N GLY A 329 27.78 20.43 -0.06
CA GLY A 329 28.11 21.03 1.23
C GLY A 329 28.12 20.04 2.40
N TYR A 330 27.67 18.80 2.23
CA TYR A 330 27.78 17.80 3.31
C TYR A 330 29.13 17.09 3.27
N ILE A 331 29.79 17.03 4.43
CA ILE A 331 31.07 16.36 4.65
C ILE A 331 31.01 15.43 5.86
N THR A 332 32.00 14.53 5.99
CA THR A 332 32.10 13.59 7.12
C THR A 332 33.06 14.06 8.22
N GLN A 333 33.85 15.10 7.94
CA GLN A 333 34.76 15.67 8.92
C GLN A 333 33.96 16.53 9.90
N ALA A 334 34.07 16.18 11.19
CA ALA A 334 33.31 16.77 12.28
C ALA A 334 34.13 17.80 13.06
N GLY A 335 33.42 18.57 13.89
CA GLY A 335 34.01 19.26 15.04
C GLY A 335 34.02 20.78 14.91
N ASP A 336 33.40 21.33 13.87
CA ASP A 336 33.23 22.76 13.74
C ASP A 336 32.42 23.31 14.92
N CYS A 337 33.04 24.21 15.69
CA CYS A 337 32.42 24.86 16.84
C CYS A 337 31.63 26.12 16.47
N ARG A 338 31.76 26.63 15.23
CA ARG A 338 31.05 27.80 14.69
C ARG A 338 30.79 27.70 13.18
N GLU A 339 29.75 26.95 12.79
CA GLU A 339 29.27 26.70 11.40
C GLU A 339 29.13 27.90 10.46
N GLY A 340 29.14 29.12 10.98
CA GLY A 340 29.00 30.34 10.20
C GLY A 340 30.27 31.18 10.14
N ASN A 341 31.43 30.72 10.58
CA ASN A 341 32.67 31.48 10.56
C ASN A 341 33.83 30.62 10.04
N PRO A 342 34.28 30.80 8.78
CA PRO A 342 35.29 29.94 8.15
C PRO A 342 36.71 30.12 8.72
N PHE A 343 36.84 30.95 9.76
CA PHE A 343 38.04 31.14 10.54
C PHE A 343 38.01 30.38 11.87
N THR A 344 36.95 29.61 12.14
CA THR A 344 36.73 28.92 13.42
C THR A 344 36.42 27.44 13.22
N TYR A 345 37.45 26.60 13.32
CA TYR A 345 37.38 25.15 13.13
C TYR A 345 38.48 24.42 13.92
N PRO A 346 38.37 23.10 14.15
CA PRO A 346 39.38 22.33 14.86
C PRO A 346 40.81 22.54 14.35
N GLY A 347 41.65 23.13 15.20
CA GLY A 347 43.05 23.42 14.89
C GLY A 347 43.30 24.62 13.99
N ALA A 348 42.31 25.49 13.77
CA ALA A 348 42.51 26.78 13.12
C ALA A 348 43.56 27.63 13.88
N PRO A 349 44.29 28.53 13.21
CA PRO A 349 45.11 29.51 13.91
C PRO A 349 44.23 30.48 14.72
N GLU A 350 44.56 30.66 16.00
CA GLU A 350 43.99 31.72 16.82
C GLU A 350 44.19 33.10 16.17
N ILE A 351 43.10 33.86 16.08
CA ILE A 351 43.10 35.21 15.55
C ILE A 351 42.54 36.20 16.55
N CYS A 352 42.91 37.47 16.38
CA CYS A 352 42.61 38.48 17.36
C CYS A 352 41.21 39.06 17.19
N ASP A 353 40.21 38.24 17.49
CA ASP A 353 38.82 38.59 17.33
C ASP A 353 37.93 38.22 18.52
N ALA A 354 38.40 37.71 19.67
CA ALA A 354 37.51 37.31 20.77
C ALA A 354 36.56 36.14 20.47
N GLU A 355 36.98 35.23 19.59
CA GLU A 355 36.42 33.90 19.40
C GLU A 355 37.47 32.82 19.63
N ASP A 356 37.06 31.68 20.21
CA ASP A 356 37.86 30.44 20.19
C ASP A 356 37.86 29.92 18.76
N ASN A 357 38.91 30.22 17.99
CA ASN A 357 38.98 29.86 16.59
C ASN A 357 39.36 28.39 16.40
N ASN A 358 40.15 27.82 17.30
CA ASN A 358 40.70 26.48 17.12
C ASN A 358 39.84 25.36 17.76
N CYS A 359 38.77 25.73 18.46
CA CYS A 359 37.83 24.88 19.17
C CYS A 359 38.46 24.09 20.33
N ASP A 360 39.37 24.71 21.10
CA ASP A 360 40.00 24.12 22.31
C ASP A 360 39.44 24.64 23.64
N ASP A 361 38.29 25.32 23.58
CA ASP A 361 37.63 26.00 24.70
C ASP A 361 38.45 27.17 25.28
N GLN A 362 39.41 27.71 24.52
CA GLN A 362 40.17 28.92 24.87
C GLN A 362 39.97 30.01 23.81
N VAL A 363 39.53 31.19 24.25
CA VAL A 363 39.23 32.29 23.32
C VAL A 363 40.50 32.87 22.69
N GLU A 364 41.62 32.96 23.42
CA GLU A 364 42.90 33.36 22.83
C GLU A 364 44.09 32.90 23.67
N ALA A 365 45.21 32.62 22.99
CA ALA A 365 46.52 32.68 23.62
C ALA A 365 46.98 34.16 23.77
N THR A 366 47.45 34.55 24.96
CA THR A 366 48.04 35.89 25.23
C THR A 366 49.18 36.31 24.28
N SER A 367 49.78 35.34 23.57
CA SER A 367 50.79 35.57 22.53
C SER A 367 50.24 36.10 21.21
N VAL A 368 48.93 36.01 20.96
CA VAL A 368 48.26 36.42 19.72
C VAL A 368 47.63 37.82 19.86
N CYS A 369 46.95 38.09 20.98
CA CYS A 369 46.35 39.40 21.31
C CYS A 369 46.96 40.00 22.57
N SER A 370 48.02 40.81 22.44
CA SER A 370 48.57 41.52 23.61
C SER A 370 47.93 42.90 23.87
N ASP A 371 47.42 43.59 22.84
CA ASP A 371 46.69 44.87 22.93
C ASP A 371 45.70 45.04 21.75
N PRO A 372 44.56 44.31 21.73
CA PRO A 372 43.57 44.37 20.67
C PRO A 372 42.82 45.71 20.68
N ARG A 373 43.20 46.62 19.77
CA ARG A 373 42.50 47.89 19.58
C ARG A 373 42.53 48.36 18.13
N TRP A 374 41.52 49.14 17.78
CA TRP A 374 41.49 49.88 16.52
C TRP A 374 42.51 51.02 16.56
N VAL A 375 43.45 51.03 15.62
CA VAL A 375 44.54 52.02 15.58
C VAL A 375 44.34 52.97 14.41
N ALA A 376 44.27 54.27 14.72
CA ALA A 376 44.25 55.32 13.70
C ALA A 376 45.58 55.39 12.94
N GLN A 377 45.50 55.44 11.61
CA GLN A 377 46.64 55.47 10.70
C GLN A 377 46.77 56.85 10.07
N THR A 378 48.00 57.39 10.08
CA THR A 378 48.30 58.68 9.44
C THR A 378 48.79 58.43 8.02
N VAL A 379 48.02 58.88 7.02
CA VAL A 379 48.36 58.72 5.61
C VAL A 379 49.11 59.91 5.02
N SER A 380 48.75 61.13 5.44
CA SER A 380 49.34 62.36 4.92
C SER A 380 49.21 63.50 5.93
N ALA A 381 50.05 64.53 5.80
CA ALA A 381 49.97 65.76 6.62
C ALA A 381 48.71 66.60 6.31
N ILE A 382 48.08 66.38 5.16
CA ILE A 382 46.82 67.01 4.78
C ILE A 382 45.67 66.04 5.09
N THR A 383 44.65 66.55 5.77
CA THR A 383 43.43 65.80 6.09
C THR A 383 42.51 65.77 4.87
N PHE A 384 42.29 64.59 4.31
CA PHE A 384 41.35 64.34 3.22
C PHE A 384 40.16 63.51 3.70
N ASN A 385 39.02 63.61 3.02
CA ASN A 385 37.90 62.73 3.29
C ASN A 385 38.05 61.45 2.48
N TRP A 386 38.23 60.33 3.15
CA TRP A 386 38.33 59.02 2.52
C TRP A 386 36.94 58.44 2.33
N ARG A 387 36.66 57.92 1.14
CA ARG A 387 35.30 57.49 0.74
C ARG A 387 35.16 55.99 0.64
N SER A 388 36.16 55.30 0.10
CA SER A 388 36.12 53.87 -0.13
C SER A 388 37.48 53.23 0.11
N VAL A 389 37.45 51.99 0.59
CA VAL A 389 38.61 51.17 0.96
C VAL A 389 38.49 49.78 0.37
N VAL A 390 39.62 49.19 0.00
CA VAL A 390 39.69 47.81 -0.49
C VAL A 390 40.94 47.14 0.05
N THR A 391 40.83 45.83 0.30
CA THR A 391 41.94 44.97 0.70
C THR A 391 42.05 43.80 -0.29
N LEU A 392 43.24 43.54 -0.80
CA LEU A 392 43.49 42.44 -1.74
C LEU A 392 44.15 41.22 -1.09
N ALA A 393 45.01 41.49 -0.13
CA ALA A 393 45.75 40.51 0.65
C ALA A 393 45.96 41.07 2.06
N SER A 394 46.28 40.20 3.00
CA SER A 394 46.56 40.62 4.38
C SER A 394 47.67 41.68 4.41
N GLY A 395 47.38 42.84 5.02
CA GLY A 395 48.29 43.97 5.12
C GLY A 395 48.40 44.85 3.87
N GLU A 396 47.69 44.55 2.78
CA GLU A 396 47.56 45.42 1.62
C GLU A 396 46.22 46.18 1.67
N VAL A 397 46.29 47.51 1.65
CA VAL A 397 45.09 48.37 1.63
C VAL A 397 45.22 49.47 0.58
N GLY A 398 44.15 49.65 -0.20
CA GLY A 398 43.97 50.76 -1.12
C GLY A 398 42.82 51.65 -0.67
N VAL A 399 43.00 52.96 -0.74
CA VAL A 399 41.98 53.94 -0.35
C VAL A 399 41.89 55.07 -1.35
N VAL A 400 40.67 55.56 -1.57
CA VAL A 400 40.39 56.72 -2.43
C VAL A 400 39.53 57.73 -1.67
N GLY A 401 39.63 59.00 -2.07
CA GLY A 401 38.87 60.04 -1.40
C GLY A 401 38.70 61.34 -2.19
N SER A 402 38.49 62.41 -1.43
CA SER A 402 38.30 63.77 -1.94
C SER A 402 39.51 64.32 -2.68
N ASN A 403 39.29 65.19 -3.67
CA ASN A 403 40.35 65.93 -4.38
C ASN A 403 41.42 65.03 -5.03
N ASP A 404 40.98 63.94 -5.65
CA ASP A 404 41.81 62.95 -6.33
C ASP A 404 42.79 62.21 -5.41
N VAL A 405 42.64 62.32 -4.08
CA VAL A 405 43.54 61.61 -3.16
C VAL A 405 43.36 60.11 -3.29
N ARG A 406 44.49 59.42 -3.42
CA ARG A 406 44.60 57.97 -3.41
C ARG A 406 45.77 57.59 -2.55
N ALA A 407 45.64 56.56 -1.74
CA ALA A 407 46.76 56.00 -1.02
C ALA A 407 46.75 54.49 -1.04
N ARG A 408 47.94 53.90 -0.99
CA ARG A 408 48.09 52.46 -0.83
C ARG A 408 49.12 52.13 0.23
N LEU A 409 48.84 51.15 1.06
CA LEU A 409 49.83 50.46 1.87
C LEU A 409 50.11 49.12 1.18
N PRO A 410 51.28 48.93 0.54
CA PRO A 410 51.61 47.64 -0.06
C PRO A 410 51.83 46.58 1.03
N ALA A 411 51.67 45.30 0.66
CA ALA A 411 51.95 44.18 1.56
C ALA A 411 53.36 44.29 2.18
N GLY A 412 53.45 44.16 3.50
CA GLY A 412 54.70 44.31 4.27
C GLY A 412 55.22 45.75 4.40
N GLY A 413 54.50 46.75 3.87
CA GLY A 413 54.82 48.16 4.04
C GLY A 413 54.47 48.66 5.43
N THR A 414 55.21 49.66 5.91
CA THR A 414 54.97 50.31 7.22
C THR A 414 54.38 51.72 7.10
N SER A 415 54.20 52.22 5.88
CA SER A 415 53.70 53.57 5.62
C SER A 415 52.92 53.65 4.32
N PHE A 416 51.85 54.45 4.32
CA PHE A 416 51.06 54.70 3.12
C PHE A 416 51.83 55.48 2.05
N GLN A 417 51.59 55.11 0.79
CA GLN A 417 52.03 55.83 -0.40
C GLN A 417 50.83 56.61 -0.95
N ALA A 418 50.76 57.91 -0.65
CA ALA A 418 49.66 58.78 -1.06
C ALA A 418 50.01 59.65 -2.28
N THR A 419 49.03 59.91 -3.14
CA THR A 419 49.14 60.81 -4.30
C THR A 419 47.81 61.52 -4.57
N THR A 420 47.88 62.74 -5.11
CA THR A 420 46.73 63.50 -5.64
C THR A 420 46.93 63.87 -7.11
N GLN A 421 47.91 63.25 -7.77
CA GLN A 421 48.33 63.60 -9.12
C GLN A 421 47.98 62.48 -10.10
N GLY A 422 47.91 62.82 -11.40
CA GLY A 422 47.88 61.82 -12.47
C GLY A 422 46.50 61.28 -12.84
N CYS A 423 45.45 61.58 -12.07
CA CYS A 423 44.09 61.12 -12.37
C CYS A 423 43.05 62.25 -12.39
N GLY A 424 43.49 63.50 -12.59
CA GLY A 424 42.63 64.69 -12.71
C GLY A 424 42.58 65.54 -11.44
N SER A 425 42.31 66.83 -11.57
CA SER A 425 42.22 67.76 -10.43
C SER A 425 40.81 67.84 -9.88
N ASN A 426 40.66 67.90 -8.54
CA ASN A 426 39.38 68.10 -7.83
C ASN A 426 38.31 67.02 -8.09
N VAL A 427 38.73 65.76 -8.25
CA VAL A 427 37.82 64.62 -8.46
C VAL A 427 37.55 63.92 -7.12
N ASP A 428 36.32 63.96 -6.59
CA ASP A 428 35.94 63.19 -5.40
C ASP A 428 35.60 61.74 -5.81
N ARG A 429 36.36 60.77 -5.31
CA ARG A 429 36.25 59.35 -5.69
C ARG A 429 35.46 58.60 -4.65
N TYR A 430 34.33 58.00 -5.03
CA TYR A 430 33.39 57.35 -4.11
C TYR A 430 33.44 55.83 -4.16
N ALA A 431 33.87 55.24 -5.28
CA ALA A 431 33.92 53.80 -5.45
C ALA A 431 35.32 53.36 -5.87
N LEU A 432 35.78 52.25 -5.29
CA LEU A 432 37.04 51.60 -5.63
C LEU A 432 36.81 50.09 -5.70
N TRP A 433 37.26 49.48 -6.79
CA TRP A 433 37.41 48.03 -6.88
C TRP A 433 38.79 47.72 -7.47
N VAL A 434 39.46 46.70 -6.95
CA VAL A 434 40.77 46.29 -7.47
C VAL A 434 40.71 44.82 -7.89
N ASP A 435 41.22 44.56 -9.08
CA ASP A 435 41.25 43.22 -9.67
C ASP A 435 42.38 42.40 -9.04
N ALA A 436 42.02 41.45 -8.19
CA ALA A 436 42.98 40.60 -7.47
C ALA A 436 43.95 39.82 -8.40
N ASN A 437 43.58 39.58 -9.67
CA ASN A 437 44.43 38.82 -10.58
C ASN A 437 45.62 39.61 -11.14
N ASN A 438 45.53 40.95 -11.15
CA ASN A 438 46.56 41.79 -11.75
C ASN A 438 46.86 43.07 -10.95
N GLY A 439 46.14 43.35 -9.87
CA GLY A 439 46.30 44.53 -9.02
C GLY A 439 45.80 45.85 -9.63
N ARG A 440 45.11 45.82 -10.77
CA ARG A 440 44.61 47.02 -11.45
C ARG A 440 43.40 47.60 -10.71
N GLY A 441 43.47 48.88 -10.37
CA GLY A 441 42.41 49.61 -9.68
C GLY A 441 41.44 50.28 -10.65
N TYR A 442 40.15 50.18 -10.31
CA TYR A 442 39.04 50.75 -11.03
C TYR A 442 38.26 51.67 -10.08
N MET A 443 38.02 52.90 -10.49
CA MET A 443 37.52 53.94 -9.60
C MET A 443 36.34 54.68 -10.21
N GLY A 444 35.33 54.96 -9.39
CA GLY A 444 34.18 55.78 -9.73
C GLY A 444 34.18 57.08 -8.94
N SER A 445 33.79 58.18 -9.58
CA SER A 445 33.76 59.51 -8.97
C SER A 445 32.36 60.10 -8.85
N PHE A 446 32.25 61.16 -8.03
CA PHE A 446 31.06 61.98 -7.90
C PHE A 446 30.60 62.60 -9.22
N GLY A 447 31.55 63.02 -10.06
CA GLY A 447 31.26 63.60 -11.37
C GLY A 447 30.85 62.57 -12.42
N GLY A 448 30.99 61.28 -12.15
CA GLY A 448 30.70 60.18 -13.08
C GLY A 448 31.87 59.71 -13.93
N ARG A 449 33.07 60.17 -13.60
CA ARG A 449 34.30 59.64 -14.17
C ARG A 449 34.59 58.23 -13.65
N LEU A 450 34.83 57.31 -14.58
CA LEU A 450 35.39 55.98 -14.36
C LEU A 450 36.87 55.99 -14.75
N ASP A 451 37.76 55.74 -13.81
CA ASP A 451 39.20 55.75 -14.02
C ASP A 451 39.84 54.38 -13.79
N ILE A 452 40.90 54.10 -14.54
CA ILE A 452 41.76 52.92 -14.37
C ILE A 452 43.14 53.35 -13.90
N GLN A 453 43.67 52.69 -12.86
CA GLN A 453 45.05 52.83 -12.44
C GLN A 453 45.75 51.47 -12.44
N ASP A 454 46.76 51.36 -13.30
CA ASP A 454 47.62 50.18 -13.36
C ASP A 454 48.54 50.07 -12.14
N PRO A 455 48.89 48.85 -11.69
CA PRO A 455 49.85 48.65 -10.60
C PRO A 455 51.17 49.38 -10.89
N GLY A 456 51.68 50.11 -9.89
CA GLY A 456 52.93 50.87 -10.00
C GLY A 456 52.83 52.18 -10.80
N SER A 457 51.70 52.46 -11.48
CA SER A 457 51.45 53.76 -12.10
C SER A 457 50.90 54.76 -11.09
N LEU A 458 51.31 56.03 -11.18
CA LEU A 458 50.66 57.14 -10.47
C LEU A 458 49.55 57.79 -11.32
N ASN A 459 49.53 57.53 -12.62
CA ASN A 459 48.60 58.13 -13.57
C ASN A 459 47.47 57.15 -13.93
N CYS A 460 46.29 57.70 -14.18
CA CYS A 460 45.15 56.94 -14.69
C CYS A 460 45.19 56.86 -16.22
N THR A 461 44.90 55.69 -16.78
CA THR A 461 45.15 55.35 -18.19
C THR A 461 43.91 55.35 -19.08
N ALA A 462 42.71 55.18 -18.50
CA ALA A 462 41.45 55.27 -19.24
C ALA A 462 40.38 55.99 -18.40
N SER A 463 39.60 56.87 -19.06
CA SER A 463 38.54 57.65 -18.45
C SER A 463 37.27 57.57 -19.30
N GLN A 464 36.21 56.96 -18.77
CA GLN A 464 34.84 57.19 -19.28
C GLN A 464 34.19 58.24 -18.38
N ASP A 465 33.32 59.08 -18.93
CA ASP A 465 32.54 60.02 -18.11
C ASP A 465 31.06 59.79 -18.37
N LEU A 466 30.36 59.36 -17.32
CA LEU A 466 28.94 59.08 -17.34
C LEU A 466 28.11 60.33 -17.05
N ASN A 467 28.73 61.44 -16.63
CA ASN A 467 28.07 62.62 -16.07
C ASN A 467 27.04 62.24 -15.00
N ARG A 468 27.31 61.21 -14.20
CA ARG A 468 26.43 60.68 -13.16
C ARG A 468 27.27 60.11 -12.05
N GLU A 469 26.97 60.49 -10.81
CA GLU A 469 27.65 59.98 -9.63
C GLU A 469 27.72 58.45 -9.60
N ILE A 470 28.90 57.90 -9.27
CA ILE A 470 29.13 56.46 -9.13
C ILE A 470 29.38 56.16 -7.66
N ARG A 471 28.52 55.35 -7.03
CA ARG A 471 28.57 55.06 -5.59
C ARG A 471 29.14 53.70 -5.24
N GLY A 472 28.98 52.70 -6.11
CA GLY A 472 29.53 51.36 -5.90
C GLY A 472 30.07 50.75 -7.19
N LEU A 473 31.11 49.93 -7.05
CA LEU A 473 31.72 49.17 -8.12
C LEU A 473 32.12 47.77 -7.60
N VAL A 474 31.81 46.74 -8.37
CA VAL A 474 32.31 45.38 -8.11
C VAL A 474 32.65 44.69 -9.42
N GLY A 475 33.83 44.08 -9.50
CA GLY A 475 34.26 43.30 -10.65
C GLY A 475 33.93 41.82 -10.49
N ILE A 476 33.30 41.25 -11.51
CA ILE A 476 32.95 39.83 -11.61
C ILE A 476 33.62 39.26 -12.86
N ARG A 477 34.21 38.06 -12.74
CA ARG A 477 34.77 37.35 -13.89
C ARG A 477 33.79 36.32 -14.43
N ASN A 478 33.56 36.39 -15.73
CA ASN A 478 32.74 35.44 -16.48
C ASN A 478 33.64 34.73 -17.50
N GLY A 479 34.23 33.61 -17.08
CA GLY A 479 35.37 33.02 -17.77
C GLY A 479 36.56 33.98 -17.78
N THR A 480 37.07 34.35 -18.96
CA THR A 480 38.17 35.32 -19.10
C THR A 480 37.70 36.78 -19.12
N ASN A 481 36.40 37.03 -19.25
CA ASN A 481 35.85 38.38 -19.38
C ASN A 481 35.68 39.03 -18.02
N LEU A 482 36.11 40.29 -17.91
CA LEU A 482 35.87 41.13 -16.73
C LEU A 482 34.60 41.95 -16.93
N GLU A 483 33.65 41.82 -16.01
CA GLU A 483 32.43 42.61 -15.92
C GLU A 483 32.51 43.46 -14.65
N ILE A 484 32.70 44.77 -14.76
CA ILE A 484 32.64 45.71 -13.64
C ILE A 484 31.23 46.25 -13.55
N HIS A 485 30.50 45.80 -12.55
CA HIS A 485 29.14 46.22 -12.26
C HIS A 485 29.18 47.47 -11.41
N GLY A 486 28.50 48.53 -11.85
CA GLY A 486 28.46 49.81 -11.15
C GLY A 486 27.06 50.34 -10.98
N VAL A 487 26.89 51.12 -9.91
CA VAL A 487 25.60 51.69 -9.51
C VAL A 487 25.68 53.20 -9.30
N THR A 488 24.58 53.86 -9.63
CA THR A 488 24.44 55.31 -9.55
C THR A 488 23.17 55.68 -8.76
N PRO A 489 23.23 56.70 -7.90
CA PRO A 489 22.04 57.27 -7.27
C PRO A 489 21.25 58.11 -8.28
N ALA A 490 20.17 58.77 -7.83
CA ALA A 490 19.45 59.70 -8.70
C ALA A 490 20.33 60.90 -9.07
N PHE A 491 20.53 61.09 -10.38
CA PHE A 491 21.28 62.22 -10.94
C PHE A 491 20.41 63.46 -11.16
N ASP A 492 19.10 63.28 -11.31
CA ASP A 492 18.14 64.35 -11.58
C ASP A 492 16.90 64.24 -10.68
N LEU A 493 15.96 65.18 -10.84
CA LEU A 493 14.70 65.20 -10.09
C LEU A 493 13.75 64.04 -10.47
N SER A 494 14.10 63.16 -11.42
CA SER A 494 13.28 61.99 -11.77
C SER A 494 13.21 60.98 -10.63
N GLY A 495 14.22 61.00 -9.74
CA GLY A 495 14.33 60.05 -8.65
C GLY A 495 14.64 58.62 -9.07
N ALA A 496 15.20 58.41 -10.27
CA ALA A 496 15.66 57.12 -10.76
C ALA A 496 17.18 56.99 -10.66
N GLY A 497 17.66 55.83 -10.18
CA GLY A 497 19.08 55.46 -10.25
C GLY A 497 19.43 54.81 -11.59
N SER A 498 20.64 54.28 -11.72
CA SER A 498 21.04 53.48 -12.90
C SER A 498 22.10 52.44 -12.54
N THR A 499 22.14 51.35 -13.32
CA THR A 499 23.15 50.30 -13.26
C THR A 499 23.91 50.23 -14.58
N PHE A 500 25.16 49.80 -14.56
CA PHE A 500 25.95 49.57 -15.77
C PHE A 500 26.94 48.43 -15.59
N ILE A 501 27.36 47.85 -16.72
CA ILE A 501 28.46 46.90 -16.83
C ILE A 501 29.55 47.56 -17.68
N TRP A 502 30.76 47.62 -17.14
CA TRP A 502 31.94 48.16 -17.79
C TRP A 502 32.99 47.06 -17.94
N ASN A 503 33.63 46.96 -19.10
CA ASN A 503 34.67 45.95 -19.33
C ASN A 503 36.07 46.37 -18.84
N GLY A 504 36.17 47.49 -18.12
CA GLY A 504 37.47 48.06 -17.75
C GLY A 504 38.26 48.61 -18.94
N ALA A 505 37.57 49.02 -20.01
CA ALA A 505 38.15 49.67 -21.18
C ALA A 505 37.13 50.63 -21.83
N SER A 506 36.82 50.49 -23.12
CA SER A 506 35.93 51.40 -23.85
C SER A 506 34.46 50.96 -23.88
N THR A 507 34.12 49.74 -23.46
CA THR A 507 32.76 49.22 -23.59
C THR A 507 31.98 49.36 -22.30
N LEU A 508 30.86 50.07 -22.37
CA LEU A 508 29.94 50.29 -21.27
C LEU A 508 28.50 49.98 -21.71
N THR A 509 27.76 49.23 -20.90
CA THR A 509 26.38 48.83 -21.17
C THR A 509 25.51 49.16 -19.98
N TYR A 510 24.47 49.97 -20.18
CA TYR A 510 23.51 50.29 -19.12
C TYR A 510 22.49 49.17 -18.95
N GLY A 511 22.11 48.92 -17.70
CA GLY A 511 20.93 48.12 -17.39
C GLY A 511 19.66 48.82 -17.89
N THR A 512 18.69 48.04 -18.36
CA THR A 512 17.42 48.55 -18.87
C THR A 512 16.30 48.48 -17.83
N THR A 513 16.47 47.69 -16.76
CA THR A 513 15.54 47.68 -15.63
C THR A 513 15.54 49.06 -14.93
N PRO A 514 14.38 49.71 -14.77
CA PRO A 514 14.25 50.89 -13.92
C PRO A 514 14.59 50.55 -12.47
N VAL A 515 15.56 51.26 -11.89
CA VAL A 515 15.97 51.10 -10.50
C VAL A 515 15.79 52.39 -9.72
N ALA A 516 15.50 52.26 -8.42
CA ALA A 516 15.60 53.37 -7.49
C ALA A 516 17.06 53.84 -7.35
N PRO A 517 17.33 54.98 -6.70
CA PRO A 517 18.68 55.38 -6.33
C PRO A 517 19.40 54.26 -5.58
N LEU A 518 20.58 53.90 -6.08
CA LEU A 518 21.44 52.85 -5.51
C LEU A 518 22.70 53.47 -4.92
N TYR A 519 23.15 52.91 -3.80
CA TYR A 519 24.28 53.43 -3.03
C TYR A 519 25.43 52.43 -2.93
N ASP A 520 25.18 51.14 -3.17
CA ASP A 520 26.24 50.14 -3.15
C ASP A 520 25.89 48.89 -3.99
N VAL A 521 26.92 48.18 -4.41
CA VAL A 521 26.85 46.93 -5.18
C VAL A 521 27.99 46.01 -4.80
N HIS A 522 27.65 44.76 -4.49
CA HIS A 522 28.63 43.73 -4.17
C HIS A 522 28.17 42.38 -4.68
N GLY A 523 29.14 41.52 -5.01
CA GLY A 523 28.89 40.16 -5.45
C GLY A 523 30.18 39.37 -5.60
N ILE A 524 30.06 38.05 -5.56
CA ILE A 524 31.18 37.13 -5.77
C ILE A 524 31.14 36.47 -7.15
N ASN A 525 29.95 36.39 -7.76
CA ASN A 525 29.72 35.86 -9.09
C ASN A 525 28.39 36.41 -9.65
N ARG A 526 28.01 36.03 -10.88
CA ARG A 526 26.76 36.54 -11.50
C ARG A 526 25.47 36.00 -10.87
N ASN A 527 25.51 34.91 -10.09
CA ASN A 527 24.35 34.36 -9.38
C ASN A 527 24.15 35.05 -8.01
N ALA A 528 25.23 35.57 -7.43
CA ALA A 528 25.26 36.21 -6.13
C ALA A 528 25.84 37.62 -6.26
N LEU A 529 25.03 38.51 -6.83
CA LEU A 529 25.34 39.91 -7.08
C LEU A 529 24.11 40.76 -6.76
N PHE A 530 24.28 41.67 -5.80
CA PHE A 530 23.21 42.49 -5.25
C PHE A 530 23.58 43.97 -5.31
N ALA A 531 22.56 44.81 -5.50
CA ALA A 531 22.67 46.26 -5.41
C ALA A 531 21.58 46.80 -4.48
N VAL A 532 21.95 47.77 -3.64
CA VAL A 532 21.05 48.27 -2.58
C VAL A 532 20.85 49.77 -2.64
N GLY A 533 19.66 50.20 -2.20
CA GLY A 533 19.33 51.61 -2.12
C GLY A 533 17.93 51.88 -1.57
N ALA A 534 17.32 52.99 -2.00
CA ALA A 534 15.97 53.36 -1.59
C ALA A 534 15.33 54.41 -2.51
N THR A 535 14.00 54.52 -2.45
CA THR A 535 13.26 55.63 -3.08
C THR A 535 13.58 56.98 -2.43
N LEU A 536 13.40 58.09 -3.15
CA LEU A 536 13.72 59.44 -2.63
C LEU A 536 12.68 59.98 -1.64
N ALA A 537 11.39 59.89 -1.96
CA ALA A 537 10.31 60.40 -1.11
C ALA A 537 9.78 59.26 -0.22
N GLY A 538 9.84 59.42 1.11
CA GLY A 538 9.48 58.38 2.08
C GLY A 538 10.32 57.12 1.87
N PRO A 539 11.62 57.16 2.22
CA PRO A 539 12.62 56.23 1.70
C PRO A 539 12.20 54.80 1.97
N SER A 540 11.84 54.10 0.90
CA SER A 540 11.47 52.69 0.95
C SER A 540 12.67 51.89 0.46
N PRO A 541 13.20 50.95 1.25
CA PRO A 541 14.40 50.22 0.91
C PRO A 541 14.20 49.43 -0.39
N ARG A 542 15.28 49.31 -1.17
CA ARG A 542 15.32 48.52 -2.40
C ARG A 542 16.58 47.67 -2.40
N ILE A 543 16.39 46.39 -2.69
CA ILE A 543 17.46 45.47 -3.05
C ILE A 543 17.13 44.93 -4.43
N TYR A 544 18.13 44.88 -5.30
CA TYR A 544 18.05 44.25 -6.60
C TYR A 544 19.07 43.13 -6.69
N ARG A 545 18.69 42.00 -7.27
CA ARG A 545 19.59 40.89 -7.60
C ARG A 545 19.80 40.83 -9.10
N PHE A 546 21.04 40.58 -9.51
CA PHE A 546 21.39 40.41 -10.91
C PHE A 546 20.91 39.06 -11.44
N ASN A 547 20.26 39.06 -12.60
CA ASN A 547 19.81 37.85 -13.27
C ASN A 547 20.82 37.47 -14.38
N PRO A 548 21.61 36.39 -14.21
CA PRO A 548 22.66 36.03 -15.15
C PRO A 548 22.13 35.60 -16.53
N SER A 549 20.88 35.12 -16.61
CA SER A 549 20.26 34.58 -17.83
C SER A 549 19.92 35.64 -18.87
N ASN A 550 19.57 36.86 -18.42
CA ASN A 550 19.21 37.98 -19.29
C ASN A 550 20.08 39.22 -19.08
N GLY A 551 20.99 39.19 -18.10
CA GLY A 551 21.91 40.28 -17.80
C GLY A 551 21.23 41.53 -17.23
N GLN A 552 20.03 41.39 -16.65
CA GLN A 552 19.25 42.49 -16.08
C GLN A 552 19.09 42.35 -14.56
N TRP A 553 18.73 43.44 -13.91
CA TRP A 553 18.47 43.47 -12.48
C TRP A 553 17.00 43.17 -12.19
N GLN A 554 16.73 42.46 -11.11
CA GLN A 554 15.40 42.15 -10.62
C GLN A 554 15.26 42.63 -9.18
N GLN A 555 14.15 43.28 -8.85
CA GLN A 555 13.89 43.73 -7.48
C GLN A 555 13.57 42.54 -6.58
N GLU A 556 14.23 42.47 -5.43
CA GLU A 556 13.98 41.49 -4.38
C GLU A 556 12.78 41.89 -3.50
N THR A 557 12.14 40.88 -2.90
CA THR A 557 11.05 41.11 -1.94
C THR A 557 11.64 41.27 -0.55
N LEU A 558 11.30 42.37 0.14
CA LEU A 558 11.73 42.66 1.50
C LEU A 558 10.59 42.45 2.49
N PRO A 559 10.88 42.05 3.74
CA PRO A 559 9.86 41.84 4.74
C PRO A 559 9.22 43.18 5.16
N SER A 560 7.95 43.15 5.55
CA SER A 560 7.18 44.37 5.85
C SER A 560 7.68 45.13 7.09
N ASN A 561 8.44 44.47 7.98
CA ASN A 561 8.98 45.03 9.21
C ASN A 561 10.30 45.81 9.03
N VAL A 562 10.82 45.96 7.81
CA VAL A 562 12.04 46.76 7.56
C VAL A 562 11.81 48.23 7.90
N GLY A 563 10.65 48.78 7.53
CA GLY A 563 10.31 50.19 7.74
C GLY A 563 10.79 51.09 6.59
N GLN A 564 10.71 52.41 6.79
CA GLN A 564 11.15 53.41 5.82
C GLN A 564 12.61 53.79 6.05
N VAL A 565 13.52 53.08 5.40
CA VAL A 565 14.96 53.23 5.58
C VAL A 565 15.69 53.27 4.25
N ARG A 566 16.89 53.84 4.27
CA ARG A 566 17.83 53.80 3.14
C ARG A 566 18.91 52.77 3.40
N LEU A 567 19.05 51.80 2.50
CA LEU A 567 20.17 50.87 2.51
C LEU A 567 21.40 51.55 1.87
N ASN A 568 22.53 51.50 2.57
CA ASN A 568 23.76 52.21 2.22
C ASN A 568 24.89 51.26 1.78
N GLY A 569 24.91 50.01 2.27
CA GLY A 569 25.97 49.05 1.97
C GLY A 569 25.45 47.63 1.85
N VAL A 570 26.13 46.80 1.05
CA VAL A 570 25.84 45.39 0.85
C VAL A 570 27.12 44.58 0.75
N TRP A 571 27.13 43.40 1.37
CA TRP A 571 28.23 42.46 1.29
C TRP A 571 27.72 41.06 1.02
N VAL A 572 28.34 40.37 0.07
CA VAL A 572 27.96 39.02 -0.37
C VAL A 572 29.09 38.09 0.00
N VAL A 573 28.79 37.11 0.86
CA VAL A 573 29.75 36.11 1.30
C VAL A 573 29.76 34.96 0.31
N ASN A 574 28.58 34.40 0.01
CA ASN A 574 28.40 33.32 -0.94
C ASN A 574 26.99 33.36 -1.57
N GLU A 575 26.63 32.37 -2.41
CA GLU A 575 25.31 32.34 -3.07
C GLU A 575 24.12 32.19 -2.10
N LYS A 576 24.39 31.76 -0.86
CA LYS A 576 23.42 31.53 0.21
C LYS A 576 23.51 32.55 1.34
N LEU A 577 24.41 33.53 1.25
CA LEU A 577 24.65 34.46 2.35
C LEU A 577 25.08 35.83 1.85
N ALA A 578 24.29 36.83 2.22
CA ALA A 578 24.62 38.23 2.05
C ALA A 578 24.03 39.07 3.18
N PHE A 579 24.61 40.25 3.40
CA PHE A 579 24.12 41.22 4.36
C PHE A 579 23.92 42.58 3.69
N ALA A 580 22.94 43.33 4.16
CA ALA A 580 22.74 44.73 3.74
C ALA A 580 22.50 45.60 4.97
N VAL A 581 23.08 46.80 4.99
CA VAL A 581 22.98 47.74 6.10
C VAL A 581 22.44 49.09 5.66
N GLY A 582 21.80 49.81 6.58
CA GLY A 582 21.17 51.09 6.26
C GLY A 582 20.93 52.01 7.44
N THR A 583 20.08 53.01 7.21
CA THR A 583 19.65 53.98 8.22
C THR A 583 18.83 53.32 9.32
N ASP A 584 18.71 54.02 10.46
CA ASP A 584 17.92 53.61 11.62
C ASP A 584 18.26 52.19 12.11
N ASN A 585 19.56 51.91 12.25
CA ASN A 585 20.09 50.62 12.71
C ASN A 585 19.63 49.40 11.89
N THR A 586 19.34 49.58 10.60
CA THR A 586 18.82 48.48 9.78
C THR A 586 19.95 47.57 9.32
N VAL A 587 19.82 46.28 9.65
CA VAL A 587 20.61 45.19 9.09
C VAL A 587 19.67 44.12 8.54
N LEU A 588 19.92 43.69 7.31
CA LEU A 588 19.21 42.61 6.63
C LEU A 588 20.18 41.47 6.32
N LYS A 589 19.71 40.22 6.43
CA LYS A 589 20.44 38.99 6.08
C LYS A 589 19.69 38.21 5.00
N TRP A 590 20.42 37.74 4.00
CA TRP A 590 19.97 36.83 2.95
C TRP A 590 20.41 35.41 3.28
N ASP A 591 19.51 34.44 3.11
CA ASP A 591 19.73 33.01 3.42
C ASP A 591 19.81 32.11 2.16
N GLY A 592 19.94 32.71 0.97
CA GLY A 592 19.88 32.00 -0.31
C GLY A 592 18.50 32.02 -0.97
N ALA A 593 17.46 32.38 -0.22
CA ALA A 593 16.08 32.41 -0.70
C ALA A 593 15.32 33.70 -0.38
N THR A 594 15.49 34.25 0.83
CA THR A 594 14.75 35.41 1.31
C THR A 594 15.61 36.37 2.13
N TRP A 595 15.21 37.64 2.16
CA TRP A 595 15.79 38.65 3.04
C TRP A 595 15.01 38.72 4.35
N SER A 596 15.73 38.75 5.47
CA SER A 596 15.17 38.92 6.82
C SER A 596 15.81 40.11 7.54
N LYS A 597 15.06 40.82 8.38
CA LYS A 597 15.60 41.89 9.23
C LYS A 597 16.22 41.27 10.49
N MET A 598 17.48 41.60 10.77
CA MET A 598 18.17 41.16 11.98
C MET A 598 17.85 42.07 13.17
N ALA A 599 17.91 41.50 14.38
CA ALA A 599 17.93 42.30 15.59
C ALA A 599 19.23 43.13 15.65
N PHE A 600 19.13 44.36 16.13
CA PHE A 600 20.28 45.26 16.27
C PHE A 600 20.14 46.07 17.56
N PRO A 601 21.24 46.37 18.28
CA PRO A 601 21.19 47.11 19.54
C PRO A 601 20.57 48.50 19.34
N ALA A 602 19.55 48.80 20.15
CA ALA A 602 18.89 50.11 20.18
C ALA A 602 19.53 51.08 21.19
N THR A 603 20.76 50.78 21.67
CA THR A 603 21.51 51.66 22.59
C THR A 603 21.84 53.01 21.97
N HIS A 604 21.93 53.05 20.64
CA HIS A 604 22.17 54.24 19.84
C HIS A 604 21.22 54.26 18.66
N THR A 605 20.98 55.44 18.07
CA THR A 605 20.31 55.55 16.76
C THR A 605 21.36 55.92 15.73
N ASP A 606 21.77 54.94 14.91
CA ASP A 606 22.80 55.10 13.89
C ASP A 606 22.30 54.94 12.47
N ASN A 607 23.05 55.59 11.58
CA ASN A 607 22.99 55.32 10.15
C ASN A 607 24.23 54.50 9.79
N LEU A 608 24.00 53.20 9.54
CA LEU A 608 25.06 52.29 9.14
C LEU A 608 25.51 52.61 7.70
N THR A 609 26.81 52.62 7.47
CA THR A 609 27.43 53.14 6.24
C THR A 609 27.90 52.05 5.30
N SER A 610 28.58 51.03 5.83
CA SER A 610 29.13 49.91 5.05
C SER A 610 29.22 48.67 5.95
N ILE A 611 29.35 47.49 5.32
CA ILE A 611 29.42 46.19 5.98
C ILE A 611 30.45 45.30 5.28
N VAL A 612 31.16 44.51 6.07
CA VAL A 612 31.97 43.37 5.61
C VAL A 612 31.56 42.14 6.42
N ALA A 613 31.48 40.99 5.77
CA ALA A 613 31.17 39.73 6.43
C ALA A 613 32.06 38.60 5.90
N PHE A 614 32.43 37.70 6.80
CA PHE A 614 33.28 36.55 6.51
C PHE A 614 32.50 35.24 6.55
N GLY A 615 31.34 35.23 7.21
CA GLY A 615 30.45 34.10 7.29
C GLY A 615 29.12 34.47 7.95
N ALA A 616 28.25 33.49 8.17
CA ALA A 616 26.92 33.67 8.71
C ALA A 616 26.90 34.20 10.15
N SER A 617 27.99 34.01 10.90
CA SER A 617 28.20 34.45 12.29
C SER A 617 29.35 35.45 12.48
N SER A 618 29.97 35.94 11.39
CA SER A 618 31.10 36.87 11.47
C SER A 618 30.89 38.05 10.52
N ALA A 619 30.46 39.20 11.07
CA ALA A 619 30.20 40.42 10.30
C ALA A 619 30.52 41.70 11.07
N TYR A 620 30.90 42.74 10.34
CA TYR A 620 31.28 44.05 10.88
C TYR A 620 30.61 45.18 10.10
N ALA A 621 29.98 46.12 10.80
CA ALA A 621 29.29 47.25 10.20
C ALA A 621 29.83 48.57 10.74
N THR A 622 29.98 49.57 9.88
CA THR A 622 30.38 50.92 10.27
C THR A 622 29.17 51.86 10.33
N ALA A 623 29.30 52.94 11.09
CA ALA A 623 28.27 53.97 11.19
C ALA A 623 28.84 55.39 11.03
N PHE A 624 28.01 56.29 10.52
CA PHE A 624 28.35 57.71 10.36
C PHE A 624 28.75 58.41 11.66
N ALA A 625 28.34 57.89 12.83
CA ALA A 625 28.67 58.47 14.13
C ALA A 625 30.02 58.00 14.70
N GLY A 626 30.88 57.40 13.87
CA GLY A 626 32.21 56.95 14.31
C GLY A 626 32.17 55.66 15.13
N ARG A 627 31.20 54.78 14.84
CA ARG A 627 31.04 53.48 15.50
C ARG A 627 31.29 52.33 14.54
N ILE A 628 31.85 51.26 15.10
CA ILE A 628 32.04 49.96 14.44
C ILE A 628 31.31 48.93 15.29
N TYR A 629 30.43 48.16 14.66
CA TYR A 629 29.67 47.09 15.26
C TYR A 629 30.19 45.75 14.76
N ARG A 630 30.17 44.74 15.62
CA ARG A 630 30.51 43.35 15.32
C ARG A 630 29.32 42.44 15.61
N TYR A 631 29.11 41.44 14.76
CA TYR A 631 28.19 40.33 14.94
C TYR A 631 28.97 39.04 15.17
N ASP A 632 28.58 38.28 16.20
CA ASP A 632 29.21 37.02 16.65
C ASP A 632 28.33 35.77 16.41
N GLY A 633 27.32 35.91 15.54
CA GLY A 633 26.31 34.88 15.28
C GLY A 633 25.12 34.90 16.24
N GLN A 634 25.20 35.64 17.35
CA GLN A 634 24.10 35.80 18.30
C GLN A 634 23.62 37.24 18.30
N ASP A 635 24.50 38.19 18.62
CA ASP A 635 24.15 39.59 18.84
C ASP A 635 25.12 40.56 18.17
N TRP A 636 24.60 41.73 17.80
CA TRP A 636 25.41 42.86 17.37
C TRP A 636 25.89 43.67 18.59
N ARG A 637 27.19 43.99 18.64
CA ARG A 637 27.82 44.74 19.75
C ARG A 637 28.73 45.85 19.23
N VAL A 638 28.89 46.92 20.00
CA VAL A 638 29.85 47.98 19.68
C VAL A 638 31.27 47.44 19.88
N ALA A 639 32.04 47.32 18.80
CA ALA A 639 33.45 46.91 18.81
C ALA A 639 34.40 48.12 18.93
N HIS A 640 33.98 49.28 18.43
CA HIS A 640 34.73 50.53 18.55
C HIS A 640 33.79 51.73 18.51
N GLU A 641 34.12 52.77 19.26
CA GLU A 641 33.44 54.06 19.20
C GLU A 641 34.42 55.22 19.38
N THR A 642 34.22 56.28 18.61
CA THR A 642 34.95 57.54 18.75
C THR A 642 34.06 58.71 18.36
N THR A 643 34.05 59.76 19.18
CA THR A 643 33.15 60.92 18.98
C THR A 643 33.64 61.90 17.93
N SER A 644 34.87 61.74 17.44
CA SER A 644 35.48 62.63 16.45
C SER A 644 35.42 62.09 15.03
N ALA A 645 34.84 60.90 14.81
CA ALA A 645 34.85 60.24 13.51
C ALA A 645 33.52 60.13 12.80
N ARG A 646 33.61 60.08 11.47
CA ARG A 646 32.50 59.72 10.59
C ARG A 646 33.00 58.70 9.59
N PHE A 647 32.60 57.45 9.74
CA PHE A 647 33.03 56.38 8.85
C PHE A 647 32.19 56.36 7.59
N ASN A 648 32.82 55.97 6.48
CA ASN A 648 32.24 55.90 5.15
C ASN A 648 32.26 54.46 4.62
N ASP A 649 33.34 53.72 4.85
CA ASP A 649 33.52 52.38 4.29
C ASP A 649 34.37 51.46 5.18
N ILE A 650 34.19 50.15 5.01
CA ILE A 650 34.94 49.08 5.67
C ILE A 650 35.32 47.99 4.68
N ALA A 651 36.54 47.48 4.77
CA ALA A 651 37.00 46.32 4.01
C ALA A 651 37.94 45.47 4.86
N GLY A 652 38.08 44.20 4.51
CA GLY A 652 39.04 43.33 5.16
C GLY A 652 39.14 41.96 4.51
N THR A 653 40.24 41.26 4.81
CA THR A 653 40.46 39.87 4.32
C THR A 653 40.12 38.82 5.37
N SER A 654 39.99 39.22 6.64
CA SER A 654 39.66 38.35 7.77
C SER A 654 39.20 39.20 8.97
N PRO A 655 38.59 38.62 10.01
CA PRO A 655 38.33 39.29 11.28
C PRO A 655 39.58 39.92 11.93
N ALA A 656 40.78 39.41 11.58
CA ALA A 656 42.07 39.92 12.02
C ALA A 656 42.73 40.92 11.06
N ASN A 657 42.04 41.38 10.02
CA ASN A 657 42.58 42.39 9.12
C ASN A 657 41.43 43.23 8.55
N LEU A 658 41.02 44.24 9.32
CA LEU A 658 39.94 45.15 8.94
C LEU A 658 40.46 46.59 8.83
N TRP A 659 39.98 47.29 7.82
CA TRP A 659 40.31 48.67 7.54
C TRP A 659 39.02 49.49 7.43
N VAL A 660 38.98 50.60 8.15
CA VAL A 660 37.84 51.53 8.13
C VAL A 660 38.33 52.90 7.72
N VAL A 661 37.58 53.56 6.85
CA VAL A 661 37.91 54.90 6.37
C VAL A 661 36.77 55.89 6.59
N GLY A 662 37.10 57.17 6.70
CA GLY A 662 36.13 58.20 7.02
C GLY A 662 36.55 59.63 6.69
N GLU A 663 35.75 60.56 7.19
CA GLU A 663 35.98 62.01 7.05
C GLU A 663 37.19 62.49 7.86
N GLY A 664 37.73 63.67 7.54
CA GLY A 664 38.74 64.34 8.37
C GLY A 664 40.10 63.61 8.45
N GLY A 665 40.45 62.83 7.44
CA GLY A 665 41.73 62.10 7.36
C GLY A 665 41.71 60.74 8.07
N GLN A 666 40.56 60.26 8.52
CA GLN A 666 40.45 59.08 9.36
C GLN A 666 40.61 57.78 8.57
N ILE A 667 41.60 57.01 8.97
CA ILE A 667 41.77 55.60 8.60
C ILE A 667 42.08 54.83 9.88
N PHE A 668 41.41 53.71 10.10
CA PHE A 668 41.65 52.82 11.23
C PHE A 668 41.96 51.41 10.72
N HIS A 669 42.86 50.72 11.43
CA HIS A 669 43.22 49.33 11.18
C HIS A 669 42.96 48.47 12.43
N TRP A 670 42.50 47.25 12.22
CA TRP A 670 42.29 46.24 13.25
C TRP A 670 42.91 44.89 12.86
N PRO A 671 43.45 44.15 13.85
CA PRO A 671 43.89 44.59 15.18
C PRO A 671 45.24 45.31 15.03
N GLN A 672 45.82 45.80 16.11
CA GLN A 672 47.22 46.25 16.08
C GLN A 672 48.12 45.07 15.67
N TRP A 673 48.71 45.12 14.46
CA TRP A 673 49.82 44.26 14.09
C TRP A 673 51.06 44.77 14.84
N PRO A 674 51.89 43.89 15.45
CA PRO A 674 53.14 44.31 16.10
C PRO A 674 54.06 45.15 15.21
#